data_AF-A0A139HJY4-F1
#
_entry.id   AF-A0A139HJY4-F1
#
_cell.length_a   1.000
_cell.length_b   1.000
_cell.length_c   1.000
_cell.angle_alpha   90.00
_cell.angle_beta   90.00
_cell.angle_gamma   90.00
#
_symmetry.space_group_name_H-M   'P 1'
#
loop_
_entity.id
_entity.type
_entity.pdbx_description
1 polymer ?
#
loop_
_entity_poly.entity_id
_entity_poly.type
_entity_poly.pdbx_seq_one_letter_code
_entity_poly.pdbx_strand_id
1 'polypeptide(L)'
;MAAINGTNGVIKTPLVDALFSPDLISPQVTSALPEKYSIRPLQRSDFDYGFLDVLRVLTQVGDVTKEEFEKRFDEMRAGAGGYHILVILDGEKKIVGTGALIVERKFIHHLGLVGHIEDIAVAKDQQGKKLGLRIIQALDYLAENVGCYKTILDCSEANEGFYANDTTENANGATEFQPRDRTQINQTIKLPDELWLSILECPCTFPPGVFDSVMQNLIKNPNITSSHLFRADIFYDSDQDHAGKASLLQHIKSEYQPREIQWPNFDRTRTIVRKLIPRNFQLDQPLVQTCQSFEGRQDGKEYTLVVYIPHVGKSSEMPFYHPAVSQLAFLHTWNDEGRGTLTLLYRLFYNENLTAKLERTALKLIQTIHKHGQGRLKGYSKRVHLDQIIPQKRYQDTYARLKAKYGRQLSEQWVEVTDPGKHVFEDIGIAAFLIEIWRDMYHLPTTSSGESESPLPKFPGFVDIGCGNGLLTYLLWTEGYSGYALDARNRKTWQIFPEILREKLQQKILVPKLLQEAVGASRNENWTDGIFERGTFIISNHADELTAWTPLLAYLNASSFIAIPCCSHDLAGARFRAPQKTKSAKKAAAKLPQQNASNGDRAEGMSKPGQAAETGSLARTDAQKKMPSAYSTLCSYVTNLAEDVGFRPEQDTLRIPSTRNACIIGRERPTSSESDDEKSRKVTEIVESELKRSISVVAADWIERAEKLLKKPSSGH
;
A
#
# COMPACT_ATOMS: atom_id res chain seq x y z
N MET A 1 38.72 66.89 7.90
CA MET A 1 38.75 65.47 8.30
C MET A 1 37.68 64.76 7.48
N ALA A 2 38.03 64.18 6.32
CA ALA A 2 38.30 62.74 6.14
C ALA A 2 37.12 61.88 6.64
N ALA A 3 36.45 61.00 5.88
CA ALA A 3 36.85 60.23 4.70
C ALA A 3 35.61 59.90 3.83
N ILE A 4 35.70 60.02 2.50
CA ILE A 4 35.80 58.91 1.52
C ILE A 4 34.78 57.78 1.77
N ASN A 5 33.63 57.85 1.11
CA ASN A 5 32.85 56.65 0.75
C ASN A 5 32.84 56.56 -0.77
N GLY A 6 33.74 55.72 -1.28
CA GLY A 6 33.82 55.37 -2.69
C GLY A 6 32.55 54.65 -3.12
N THR A 7 31.81 55.27 -4.02
CA THR A 7 30.79 54.63 -4.84
C THR A 7 31.47 53.66 -5.80
N ASN A 8 31.78 52.45 -5.35
CA ASN A 8 31.96 51.32 -6.24
C ASN A 8 30.57 50.87 -6.68
N GLY A 9 30.10 51.49 -7.76
CA GLY A 9 29.01 50.98 -8.56
C GLY A 9 29.41 49.61 -9.09
N VAL A 10 29.07 48.56 -8.33
CA VAL A 10 28.86 47.24 -8.91
C VAL A 10 27.67 47.43 -9.84
N ILE A 11 27.96 47.46 -11.13
CA ILE A 11 26.95 47.28 -12.18
C ILE A 11 26.28 45.95 -11.85
N LYS A 12 25.13 45.99 -11.17
CA LYS A 12 24.23 44.85 -11.09
C LYS A 12 23.70 44.67 -12.51
N THR A 13 24.35 43.80 -13.27
CA THR A 13 23.75 43.22 -14.47
C THR A 13 22.37 42.73 -14.05
N PRO A 14 21.28 43.20 -14.68
CA PRO A 14 19.96 42.85 -14.22
C PRO A 14 19.77 41.33 -14.38
N LEU A 15 19.15 40.67 -13.40
CA LEU A 15 18.77 39.25 -13.39
C LEU A 15 17.64 39.01 -14.42
N VAL A 16 17.84 39.33 -15.70
CA VAL A 16 16.70 39.61 -16.60
C VAL A 16 15.92 38.35 -17.00
N ASP A 17 16.54 37.18 -17.18
CA ASP A 17 15.85 36.08 -17.88
C ASP A 17 15.69 34.75 -17.12
N ALA A 18 16.16 34.64 -15.88
CA ALA A 18 16.04 33.41 -15.09
C ALA A 18 14.78 33.39 -14.20
N LEU A 19 14.18 32.20 -14.03
CA LEU A 19 12.97 32.00 -13.22
C LEU A 19 13.21 32.26 -11.72
N PHE A 20 14.40 31.94 -11.22
CA PHE A 20 14.84 32.21 -9.85
C PHE A 20 16.35 32.48 -9.79
N SER A 21 16.86 32.88 -8.61
CA SER A 21 18.29 33.20 -8.46
C SER A 21 19.19 31.98 -8.69
N PRO A 22 20.20 32.06 -9.58
CA PRO A 22 21.17 30.98 -9.77
C PRO A 22 21.95 30.61 -8.50
N ASP A 23 22.05 31.51 -7.52
CA ASP A 23 22.74 31.27 -6.24
C ASP A 23 22.09 30.15 -5.40
N LEU A 24 20.84 29.79 -5.71
CA LEU A 24 20.12 28.68 -5.04
C LEU A 24 20.47 27.30 -5.62
N ILE A 25 21.32 27.23 -6.64
CA ILE A 25 21.81 25.96 -7.19
C ILE A 25 23.05 25.50 -6.42
N SER A 26 23.04 24.25 -5.94
CA SER A 26 24.14 23.68 -5.16
C SER A 26 25.49 23.75 -5.91
N PRO A 27 26.54 24.36 -5.31
CA PRO A 27 27.89 24.33 -5.85
C PRO A 27 28.46 22.91 -5.95
N GLN A 28 28.11 22.03 -4.99
CA GLN A 28 28.53 20.63 -4.97
C GLN A 28 27.90 19.82 -6.12
N VAL A 29 26.61 20.07 -6.41
CA VAL A 29 25.96 19.43 -7.56
C VAL A 29 26.57 19.92 -8.87
N THR A 30 26.85 21.22 -8.96
CA THR A 30 27.45 21.84 -10.15
C THR A 30 28.82 21.24 -10.46
N SER A 31 29.67 21.02 -9.45
CA SER A 31 30.99 20.41 -9.63
C SER A 31 30.95 18.91 -9.90
N ALA A 32 29.85 18.23 -9.55
CA ALA A 32 29.68 16.78 -9.72
C ALA A 32 28.99 16.38 -11.03
N LEU A 33 28.70 17.35 -11.92
CA LEU A 33 28.22 17.10 -13.28
C LEU A 33 29.35 16.60 -14.19
N PRO A 34 29.03 15.80 -15.23
CA PRO A 34 30.02 15.42 -16.23
C PRO A 34 30.63 16.64 -16.92
N GLU A 35 31.86 16.51 -17.41
CA GLU A 35 32.56 17.57 -18.12
C GLU A 35 31.69 18.12 -19.28
N LYS A 36 31.65 19.45 -19.43
CA LYS A 36 30.83 20.21 -20.40
C LYS A 36 29.33 20.31 -20.10
N TYR A 37 28.81 19.63 -19.07
CA TYR A 37 27.42 19.83 -18.64
C TYR A 37 27.31 21.02 -17.69
N SER A 38 26.15 21.65 -17.65
CA SER A 38 25.84 22.73 -16.71
C SER A 38 24.41 22.62 -16.20
N ILE A 39 24.16 23.12 -14.99
CA ILE A 39 22.83 23.19 -14.38
C ILE A 39 22.53 24.65 -14.04
N ARG A 40 21.31 25.10 -14.36
CA ARG A 40 20.88 26.48 -14.07
C ARG A 40 19.35 26.57 -13.95
N PRO A 41 18.81 27.68 -13.41
CA PRO A 41 17.38 27.96 -13.49
C PRO A 41 16.88 28.01 -14.95
N LEU A 42 15.61 27.66 -15.15
CA LEU A 42 14.90 27.82 -16.41
C LEU A 42 14.92 29.30 -16.82
N GLN A 43 15.14 29.54 -18.11
CA GLN A 43 15.14 30.87 -18.70
C GLN A 43 14.00 31.02 -19.71
N ARG A 44 13.54 32.26 -19.92
CA ARG A 44 12.45 32.57 -20.85
C ARG A 44 12.74 32.10 -22.28
N SER A 45 14.00 32.11 -22.70
CA SER A 45 14.44 31.67 -24.04
C SER A 45 14.55 30.15 -24.20
N ASP A 46 14.38 29.35 -23.13
CA ASP A 46 14.60 27.90 -23.14
C ASP A 46 13.59 27.11 -24.00
N PHE A 47 12.54 27.78 -24.48
CA PHE A 47 11.71 27.26 -25.56
C PHE A 47 12.55 26.83 -26.77
N ASP A 48 13.50 27.68 -27.19
CA ASP A 48 14.33 27.44 -28.38
C ASP A 48 15.45 26.40 -28.13
N TYR A 49 15.70 26.04 -26.88
CA TYR A 49 16.78 25.12 -26.48
C TYR A 49 16.28 23.68 -26.19
N GLY A 50 15.03 23.39 -26.55
CA GLY A 50 14.45 22.03 -26.48
C GLY A 50 13.85 21.66 -25.13
N PHE A 51 13.49 22.64 -24.29
CA PHE A 51 12.88 22.37 -22.97
C PHE A 51 11.63 21.48 -23.05
N LEU A 52 10.69 21.83 -23.93
CA LEU A 52 9.45 21.07 -24.09
C LEU A 52 9.69 19.66 -24.65
N ASP A 53 10.73 19.47 -25.46
CA ASP A 53 11.09 18.15 -26.00
C ASP A 53 11.58 17.20 -24.91
N VAL A 54 12.27 17.71 -23.90
CA VAL A 54 12.68 16.90 -22.73
C VAL A 54 11.47 16.49 -21.90
N LEU A 55 10.52 17.39 -21.67
CA LEU A 55 9.27 17.08 -20.94
C LEU A 55 8.42 16.00 -21.64
N ARG A 56 8.47 15.92 -22.98
CA ARG A 56 7.77 14.87 -23.76
C ARG A 56 8.25 13.45 -23.44
N VAL A 57 9.42 13.28 -22.82
CA VAL A 57 9.89 11.96 -22.35
C VAL A 57 9.09 11.51 -21.12
N LEU A 58 8.57 12.45 -20.33
CA LEU A 58 7.80 12.18 -19.11
C LEU A 58 6.31 11.99 -19.39
N THR A 59 5.68 12.89 -20.16
CA THR A 59 4.23 12.88 -20.41
C THR A 59 3.83 13.60 -21.70
N GLN A 60 2.53 13.61 -22.02
CA GLN A 60 1.99 14.40 -23.11
C GLN A 60 2.05 15.91 -22.77
N VAL A 61 2.78 16.68 -23.59
CA VAL A 61 2.91 18.14 -23.42
C VAL A 61 1.89 18.93 -24.24
N GLY A 62 1.44 18.38 -25.38
CA GLY A 62 0.61 19.09 -26.37
C GLY A 62 1.44 19.96 -27.33
N ASP A 63 0.75 20.73 -28.17
CA ASP A 63 1.34 21.67 -29.13
C ASP A 63 1.31 23.08 -28.53
N VAL A 64 2.36 23.43 -27.78
CA VAL A 64 2.48 24.72 -27.09
C VAL A 64 3.28 25.68 -27.97
N THR A 65 2.72 26.87 -28.26
CA THR A 65 3.44 27.90 -29.02
C THR A 65 4.46 28.64 -28.14
N LYS A 66 5.40 29.34 -28.77
CA LYS A 66 6.41 30.12 -28.06
C LYS A 66 5.76 31.19 -27.17
N GLU A 67 4.73 31.85 -27.69
CA GLU A 67 3.98 32.90 -26.97
C GLU A 67 3.28 32.34 -25.73
N GLU A 68 2.70 31.13 -25.83
CA GLU A 68 2.07 30.45 -24.70
C GLU A 68 3.07 30.04 -23.63
N PHE A 69 4.24 29.53 -24.04
CA PHE A 69 5.34 29.20 -23.14
C PHE A 69 5.84 30.44 -22.39
N GLU A 70 6.14 31.53 -23.11
CA GLU A 70 6.63 32.78 -22.52
C GLU A 70 5.60 33.38 -21.56
N LYS A 71 4.32 33.35 -21.93
CA LYS A 71 3.23 33.79 -21.05
C LYS A 71 3.19 32.97 -19.75
N ARG A 72 3.27 31.64 -19.82
CA ARG A 72 3.29 30.79 -18.63
C ARG A 72 4.56 31.01 -17.79
N PHE A 73 5.70 31.22 -18.43
CA PHE A 73 6.95 31.54 -17.74
C PHE A 73 6.81 32.82 -16.91
N ASP A 74 6.25 33.88 -17.51
CA ASP A 74 6.03 35.16 -16.83
C ASP A 74 5.02 35.02 -15.66
N GLU A 75 3.96 34.22 -15.82
CA GLU A 75 3.01 33.89 -14.75
C GLU A 75 3.70 33.18 -13.57
N MET A 76 4.53 32.17 -13.84
CA MET A 76 5.28 31.43 -12.81
C MET A 76 6.28 32.31 -12.09
N ARG A 77 6.97 33.20 -12.83
CA ARG A 77 7.94 34.15 -12.29
C ARG A 77 7.30 35.23 -11.41
N ALA A 78 6.12 35.71 -11.80
CA ALA A 78 5.38 36.74 -11.05
C ALA A 78 4.67 36.20 -9.79
N GLY A 79 4.46 34.87 -9.72
CA GLY A 79 3.90 34.20 -8.54
C GLY A 79 4.73 34.46 -7.27
N ALA A 80 4.12 34.25 -6.09
CA ALA A 80 4.72 34.56 -4.77
C ALA A 80 5.91 33.65 -4.35
N GLY A 81 6.84 33.35 -5.26
CA GLY A 81 8.04 32.54 -5.03
C GLY A 81 7.78 31.04 -4.91
N GLY A 82 6.74 30.53 -5.58
CA GLY A 82 6.35 29.13 -5.49
C GLY A 82 7.10 28.19 -6.42
N TYR A 83 7.48 28.63 -7.63
CA TYR A 83 8.02 27.75 -8.68
C TYR A 83 9.53 27.91 -8.85
N HIS A 84 10.27 26.80 -8.74
CA HIS A 84 11.71 26.74 -8.99
C HIS A 84 12.00 25.62 -9.98
N ILE A 85 12.02 25.95 -11.28
CA ILE A 85 12.32 25.02 -12.36
C ILE A 85 13.78 25.17 -12.77
N LEU A 86 14.53 24.07 -12.74
CA LEU A 86 15.93 24.02 -13.18
C LEU A 86 16.10 23.10 -14.38
N VAL A 87 17.15 23.37 -15.15
CA VAL A 87 17.49 22.62 -16.36
C VAL A 87 18.97 22.23 -16.35
N ILE A 88 19.27 21.07 -16.95
CA ILE A 88 20.63 20.64 -17.27
C ILE A 88 20.85 20.80 -18.78
N LEU A 89 21.95 21.44 -19.14
CA LEU A 89 22.42 21.61 -20.51
C LEU A 89 23.65 20.76 -20.78
N ASP A 90 23.75 20.22 -21.99
CA ASP A 90 24.93 19.53 -22.47
C ASP A 90 26.00 20.49 -23.04
N GLY A 91 27.06 19.93 -23.62
CA GLY A 91 28.17 20.69 -24.19
C GLY A 91 27.81 21.54 -25.42
N GLU A 92 26.67 21.27 -26.07
CA GLU A 92 26.14 22.03 -27.20
C GLU A 92 25.09 23.06 -26.76
N LYS A 93 24.90 23.23 -25.44
CA LYS A 93 23.89 24.10 -24.83
C LYS A 93 22.45 23.67 -25.13
N LYS A 94 22.21 22.41 -25.48
CA LYS A 94 20.86 21.86 -25.58
C LYS A 94 20.37 21.43 -24.19
N ILE A 95 19.08 21.64 -23.90
CA ILE A 95 18.48 21.15 -22.66
C ILE A 95 18.30 19.64 -22.76
N VAL A 96 18.82 18.93 -21.77
CA VAL A 96 18.85 17.46 -21.72
C VAL A 96 18.24 16.90 -20.44
N GLY A 97 17.97 17.74 -19.46
CA GLY A 97 17.26 17.36 -18.24
C GLY A 97 16.53 18.54 -17.62
N THR A 98 15.45 18.27 -16.90
CA THR A 98 14.63 19.27 -16.19
C THR A 98 14.05 18.69 -14.90
N GLY A 99 13.80 19.56 -13.93
CA GLY A 99 13.02 19.25 -12.73
C GLY A 99 12.51 20.52 -12.06
N ALA A 100 11.38 20.41 -11.37
CA ALA A 100 10.72 21.52 -10.71
C ALA A 100 10.58 21.29 -9.20
N LEU A 101 10.75 22.34 -8.40
CA LEU A 101 10.31 22.39 -7.01
C LEU A 101 9.19 23.42 -6.87
N ILE A 102 8.04 22.99 -6.36
CA ILE A 102 6.92 23.85 -5.99
C ILE A 102 6.88 23.99 -4.47
N VAL A 103 7.00 25.22 -3.97
CA VAL A 103 7.00 25.52 -2.53
C VAL A 103 5.60 25.89 -2.06
N GLU A 104 4.99 25.02 -1.27
CA GLU A 104 3.67 25.20 -0.69
C GLU A 104 3.72 25.76 0.74
N ARG A 105 2.98 26.84 1.00
CA ARG A 105 2.86 27.44 2.33
C ARG A 105 1.79 26.73 3.16
N LYS A 106 2.09 26.38 4.42
CA LYS A 106 1.16 25.70 5.33
C LYS A 106 0.97 26.49 6.62
N PHE A 107 -0.21 26.39 7.25
CA PHE A 107 -0.39 26.88 8.63
C PHE A 107 0.25 25.96 9.67
N ILE A 108 0.27 24.65 9.39
CA ILE A 108 0.92 23.64 10.25
C ILE A 108 2.44 23.83 10.27
N HIS A 109 3.11 23.23 11.26
CA HIS A 109 4.55 23.39 11.47
C HIS A 109 5.00 24.85 11.61
N HIS A 110 4.22 25.67 12.33
CA HIS A 110 4.52 27.08 12.62
C HIS A 110 4.68 27.94 11.35
N LEU A 111 3.65 27.94 10.49
CA LEU A 111 3.68 28.62 9.19
C LEU A 111 4.73 28.05 8.22
N GLY A 112 5.00 26.74 8.32
CA GLY A 112 6.08 26.07 7.59
C GLY A 112 5.84 25.91 6.09
N LEU A 113 6.91 25.57 5.36
CA LEU A 113 6.91 25.36 3.91
C LEU A 113 7.13 23.88 3.55
N VAL A 114 6.46 23.40 2.51
CA VAL A 114 6.67 22.04 1.95
C VAL A 114 7.13 22.16 0.51
N GLY A 115 8.21 21.48 0.17
CA GLY A 115 8.67 21.34 -1.21
C GLY A 115 7.97 20.17 -1.89
N HIS A 116 7.49 20.36 -3.11
CA HIS A 116 6.97 19.32 -3.98
C HIS A 116 7.85 19.23 -5.22
N ILE A 117 8.55 18.11 -5.40
CA ILE A 117 9.35 17.87 -6.59
C ILE A 117 8.44 17.32 -7.69
N GLU A 118 8.47 17.98 -8.84
CA GLU A 118 7.61 17.71 -9.99
C GLU A 118 8.42 17.69 -11.29
N ASP A 119 7.83 17.14 -12.35
CA ASP A 119 8.29 17.24 -13.74
C ASP A 119 9.77 16.84 -13.98
N ILE A 120 10.22 15.79 -13.31
CA ILE A 120 11.56 15.22 -13.49
C ILE A 120 11.65 14.49 -14.83
N ALA A 121 12.48 15.02 -15.74
CA ALA A 121 12.70 14.40 -17.05
C ALA A 121 14.18 14.50 -17.48
N VAL A 122 14.67 13.46 -18.15
CA VAL A 122 15.98 13.42 -18.79
C VAL A 122 15.82 12.82 -20.18
N ALA A 123 16.38 13.49 -21.20
CA ALA A 123 16.34 13.05 -22.59
C ALA A 123 16.84 11.60 -22.73
N LYS A 124 16.18 10.79 -23.55
CA LYS A 124 16.40 9.32 -23.60
C LYS A 124 17.85 8.93 -23.89
N ASP A 125 18.53 9.67 -24.77
CA ASP A 125 19.93 9.52 -25.16
C ASP A 125 20.93 10.01 -24.09
N GLN A 126 20.42 10.63 -23.02
CA GLN A 126 21.18 11.22 -21.92
C GLN A 126 20.94 10.49 -20.58
N GLN A 127 20.02 9.52 -20.56
CA GLN A 127 19.76 8.67 -19.40
C GLN A 127 20.96 7.78 -19.04
N GLY A 128 21.04 7.35 -17.78
CA GLY A 128 22.16 6.55 -17.27
C GLY A 128 23.42 7.34 -16.89
N LYS A 129 23.52 8.62 -17.27
CA LYS A 129 24.67 9.51 -16.96
C LYS A 129 24.58 10.23 -15.61
N LYS A 130 23.74 9.72 -14.69
CA LYS A 130 23.46 10.32 -13.37
C LYS A 130 22.86 11.74 -13.39
N LEU A 131 22.43 12.27 -14.53
CA LEU A 131 21.85 13.62 -14.62
C LEU A 131 20.57 13.77 -13.77
N GLY A 132 19.68 12.77 -13.82
CA GLY A 132 18.48 12.78 -12.99
C GLY A 132 18.81 12.86 -11.49
N LEU A 133 19.83 12.11 -11.04
CA LEU A 133 20.27 12.15 -9.64
C LEU A 133 20.73 13.56 -9.25
N ARG A 134 21.46 14.24 -10.14
CA ARG A 134 21.90 15.63 -9.92
C ARG A 134 20.73 16.61 -9.85
N ILE A 135 19.67 16.39 -10.63
CA ILE A 135 18.45 17.20 -10.56
C ILE A 135 17.81 17.09 -9.16
N ILE A 136 17.62 15.87 -8.65
CA ILE A 136 17.02 15.66 -7.32
C ILE A 136 17.86 16.29 -6.22
N GLN A 137 19.17 16.04 -6.22
CA GLN A 137 20.10 16.64 -5.26
C GLN A 137 20.06 18.18 -5.28
N ALA A 138 19.93 18.79 -6.47
CA ALA A 138 19.81 20.24 -6.59
C ALA A 138 18.46 20.76 -6.04
N LEU A 139 17.35 20.04 -6.29
CA LEU A 139 16.03 20.43 -5.81
C LEU A 139 15.89 20.26 -4.29
N ASP A 140 16.49 19.21 -3.70
CA ASP A 140 16.52 19.02 -2.24
C ASP A 140 17.34 20.11 -1.56
N TYR A 141 18.53 20.42 -2.08
CA TYR A 141 19.34 21.54 -1.61
C TYR A 141 18.56 22.86 -1.71
N LEU A 142 17.85 23.09 -2.82
CA LEU A 142 17.03 24.29 -2.99
C LEU A 142 15.91 24.34 -1.95
N ALA A 143 15.18 23.24 -1.75
CA ALA A 143 14.07 23.14 -0.80
C ALA A 143 14.50 23.46 0.63
N GLU A 144 15.67 22.97 1.04
CA GLU A 144 16.25 23.28 2.35
C GLU A 144 16.59 24.77 2.48
N ASN A 145 17.25 25.36 1.47
CA ASN A 145 17.65 26.77 1.50
C ASN A 145 16.49 27.76 1.43
N VAL A 146 15.35 27.37 0.84
CA VAL A 146 14.12 28.18 0.87
C VAL A 146 13.29 27.95 2.15
N GLY A 147 13.72 27.06 3.04
CA GLY A 147 13.13 26.84 4.36
C GLY A 147 12.02 25.79 4.42
N CYS A 148 11.98 24.85 3.48
CA CYS A 148 11.04 23.73 3.54
C CYS A 148 11.39 22.77 4.68
N TYR A 149 10.40 22.38 5.50
CA TYR A 149 10.62 21.40 6.57
C TYR A 149 10.63 19.95 6.06
N LYS A 150 10.18 19.74 4.82
CA LYS A 150 10.26 18.47 4.08
C LYS A 150 10.09 18.72 2.58
N THR A 151 10.58 17.77 1.80
CA THR A 151 10.32 17.65 0.36
C THR A 151 9.57 16.35 0.10
N ILE A 152 8.60 16.36 -0.82
CA ILE A 152 7.85 15.19 -1.26
C ILE A 152 7.80 15.13 -2.78
N LEU A 153 7.59 13.93 -3.32
CA LEU A 153 7.40 13.68 -4.75
C LEU A 153 6.51 12.46 -4.94
N ASP A 154 5.83 12.40 -6.08
CA ASP A 154 5.10 11.21 -6.53
C ASP A 154 5.87 10.55 -7.69
N CYS A 155 6.00 9.22 -7.65
CA CYS A 155 6.66 8.47 -8.71
C CYS A 155 5.97 7.13 -8.98
N SER A 156 6.16 6.58 -10.19
CA SER A 156 5.70 5.24 -10.53
C SER A 156 6.59 4.17 -9.88
N GLU A 157 6.05 2.97 -9.66
CA GLU A 157 6.78 1.83 -9.07
C GLU A 157 8.08 1.50 -9.83
N ALA A 158 8.07 1.67 -11.17
CA ALA A 158 9.23 1.41 -12.02
C ALA A 158 10.42 2.34 -11.70
N ASN A 159 10.15 3.53 -11.17
CA ASN A 159 11.14 4.57 -10.88
C ASN A 159 11.41 4.72 -9.38
N GLU A 160 10.71 3.99 -8.50
CA GLU A 160 10.90 4.08 -7.04
C GLU A 160 12.36 3.79 -6.66
N GLY A 161 13.00 2.80 -7.29
CA GLY A 161 14.41 2.46 -7.03
C GLY A 161 15.39 3.59 -7.40
N PHE A 162 15.01 4.49 -8.30
CA PHE A 162 15.82 5.67 -8.62
C PHE A 162 15.76 6.69 -7.47
N TYR A 163 14.57 6.98 -6.93
CA TYR A 163 14.38 7.94 -5.84
C TYR A 163 14.77 7.38 -4.45
N ALA A 164 14.64 6.06 -4.24
CA ALA A 164 14.99 5.41 -2.98
C ALA A 164 16.51 5.39 -2.69
N ASN A 165 17.34 5.55 -3.73
CA ASN A 165 18.80 5.58 -3.58
C ASN A 165 19.34 6.96 -3.13
N ASP A 166 18.51 8.00 -3.06
CA ASP A 166 18.96 9.39 -2.81
C ASP A 166 18.62 9.90 -1.39
N THR A 167 18.12 9.05 -0.49
CA THR A 167 17.81 9.48 0.89
C THR A 167 18.96 9.19 1.86
N THR A 168 19.80 10.21 2.03
CA THR A 168 20.61 10.59 3.21
C THR A 168 21.60 9.59 3.84
N GLU A 169 22.86 10.03 3.87
CA GLU A 169 23.91 9.55 4.79
C GLU A 169 23.39 9.54 6.23
N ASN A 170 23.26 8.34 6.83
CA ASN A 170 22.89 8.21 8.23
C ASN A 170 24.12 8.48 9.11
N ALA A 171 24.23 9.69 9.63
CA ALA A 171 25.02 9.99 10.82
C ALA A 171 24.36 9.29 12.03
N ASN A 172 24.66 8.00 12.26
CA ASN A 172 24.46 7.29 13.53
C ASN A 172 24.91 5.82 13.40
N GLY A 173 26.22 5.56 13.51
CA GLY A 173 26.82 4.28 13.96
C GLY A 173 26.39 2.95 13.29
N ALA A 174 25.59 2.98 12.23
CA ALA A 174 25.20 1.80 11.47
C ALA A 174 26.33 1.47 10.48
N THR A 175 26.79 0.23 10.43
CA THR A 175 27.58 -0.23 9.29
C THR A 175 26.75 -0.04 8.04
N GLU A 176 27.23 0.84 7.17
CA GLU A 176 26.67 1.11 5.86
C GLU A 176 26.57 -0.18 5.05
N PHE A 177 25.55 -0.31 4.21
CA PHE A 177 25.42 -1.44 3.29
C PHE A 177 26.55 -1.36 2.26
N GLN A 178 27.63 -2.10 2.51
CA GLN A 178 28.85 -2.13 1.69
C GLN A 178 29.07 -3.54 1.15
N PRO A 179 28.33 -3.95 0.10
CA PRO A 179 28.51 -5.24 -0.54
C PRO A 179 29.87 -5.28 -1.24
N ARG A 180 30.61 -6.37 -1.04
CA ARG A 180 31.91 -6.66 -1.64
C ARG A 180 31.77 -7.86 -2.56
N ASP A 181 32.35 -7.75 -3.73
CA ASP A 181 32.48 -8.87 -4.66
C ASP A 181 33.40 -9.94 -4.06
N ARG A 182 32.91 -11.18 -4.01
CA ARG A 182 33.65 -12.34 -3.48
C ARG A 182 34.00 -13.36 -4.57
N THR A 183 33.68 -13.10 -5.83
CA THR A 183 33.95 -14.02 -6.94
C THR A 183 35.45 -14.31 -7.14
N GLN A 184 36.32 -13.44 -6.65
CA GLN A 184 37.78 -13.53 -6.80
C GLN A 184 38.57 -13.86 -5.51
N ILE A 185 37.90 -14.08 -4.37
CA ILE A 185 38.56 -14.20 -3.05
C ILE A 185 38.33 -15.60 -2.45
N ASN A 186 39.33 -16.09 -1.69
CA ASN A 186 39.25 -17.35 -0.95
C ASN A 186 37.98 -17.47 -0.09
N GLN A 187 37.39 -18.67 -0.15
CA GLN A 187 36.12 -19.02 0.49
C GLN A 187 36.29 -19.15 2.01
N THR A 188 35.35 -18.57 2.76
CA THR A 188 35.35 -18.61 4.23
C THR A 188 34.88 -19.95 4.80
N ILE A 189 34.17 -20.75 3.99
CA ILE A 189 33.62 -22.06 4.36
C ILE A 189 33.91 -23.10 3.27
N LYS A 190 33.90 -24.38 3.66
CA LYS A 190 34.01 -25.50 2.71
C LYS A 190 32.70 -25.65 1.92
N LEU A 191 32.79 -25.54 0.60
CA LEU A 191 31.63 -25.70 -0.27
C LEU A 191 31.37 -27.18 -0.60
N PRO A 192 30.12 -27.57 -0.92
CA PRO A 192 29.79 -28.95 -1.28
C PRO A 192 30.46 -29.46 -2.56
N ASP A 193 30.57 -28.61 -3.58
CA ASP A 193 31.15 -28.93 -4.90
C ASP A 193 31.71 -27.65 -5.58
N GLU A 194 32.44 -27.81 -6.69
CA GLU A 194 33.04 -26.70 -7.44
C GLU A 194 32.04 -25.78 -8.18
N LEU A 195 30.76 -26.16 -8.25
CA LEU A 195 29.72 -25.37 -8.93
C LEU A 195 29.17 -24.25 -8.05
N TRP A 196 29.50 -24.27 -6.75
CA TRP A 196 29.16 -23.20 -5.82
C TRP A 196 30.14 -22.03 -5.91
N LEU A 197 29.57 -20.82 -5.95
CA LEU A 197 30.28 -19.56 -6.02
C LEU A 197 29.76 -18.60 -4.95
N SER A 198 30.69 -17.97 -4.22
CA SER A 198 30.38 -16.83 -3.34
C SER A 198 30.29 -15.56 -4.18
N ILE A 199 29.11 -14.94 -4.23
CA ILE A 199 28.84 -13.82 -5.16
C ILE A 199 29.10 -12.49 -4.48
N LEU A 200 28.41 -12.24 -3.37
CA LEU A 200 28.50 -10.99 -2.62
C LEU A 200 28.60 -11.26 -1.13
N GLU A 201 29.34 -10.41 -0.45
CA GLU A 201 29.43 -10.38 0.99
C GLU A 201 29.20 -8.96 1.52
N CYS A 202 28.45 -8.82 2.62
CA CYS A 202 28.21 -7.54 3.26
C CYS A 202 28.36 -7.68 4.79
N PRO A 203 29.13 -6.81 5.46
CA PRO A 203 29.11 -6.72 6.92
C PRO A 203 27.69 -6.45 7.45
N CYS A 204 27.38 -6.92 8.66
CA CYS A 204 26.13 -6.66 9.34
C CYS A 204 26.30 -6.66 10.87
N THR A 205 25.31 -6.13 11.59
CA THR A 205 25.34 -5.96 13.06
C THR A 205 24.24 -6.72 13.79
N PHE A 206 23.48 -7.56 13.09
CA PHE A 206 22.39 -8.32 13.69
C PHE A 206 22.80 -9.78 13.95
N PRO A 207 22.43 -10.35 15.12
CA PRO A 207 22.82 -11.69 15.54
C PRO A 207 22.05 -12.78 14.78
N PRO A 208 22.47 -14.07 14.90
CA PRO A 208 21.88 -15.20 14.18
C PRO A 208 20.35 -15.30 14.31
N GLY A 209 19.80 -15.08 15.51
CA GLY A 209 18.34 -15.13 15.73
C GLY A 209 17.55 -14.08 14.95
N VAL A 210 18.14 -12.90 14.66
CA VAL A 210 17.52 -11.90 13.79
C VAL A 210 17.59 -12.35 12.33
N PHE A 211 18.72 -12.90 11.90
CA PHE A 211 18.87 -13.45 10.55
C PHE A 211 17.89 -14.59 10.28
N ASP A 212 17.80 -15.58 11.16
CA ASP A 212 16.83 -16.68 11.02
C ASP A 212 15.40 -16.14 10.93
N SER A 213 15.01 -15.24 11.85
CA SER A 213 13.67 -14.62 11.80
C SER A 213 13.39 -13.92 10.47
N VAL A 214 14.37 -13.22 9.88
CA VAL A 214 14.24 -12.59 8.56
C VAL A 214 14.09 -13.65 7.47
N MET A 215 14.94 -14.68 7.47
CA MET A 215 14.90 -15.74 6.47
C MET A 215 13.59 -16.53 6.52
N GLN A 216 13.10 -16.90 7.70
CA GLN A 216 11.79 -17.55 7.86
C GLN A 216 10.67 -16.67 7.30
N ASN A 217 10.73 -15.35 7.50
CA ASN A 217 9.76 -14.43 6.92
C ASN A 217 9.85 -14.39 5.38
N LEU A 218 11.04 -14.37 4.79
CA LEU A 218 11.23 -14.40 3.34
C LEU A 218 10.84 -15.75 2.71
N ILE A 219 10.97 -16.85 3.46
CA ILE A 219 10.50 -18.17 3.04
C ILE A 219 8.97 -18.18 2.91
N LYS A 220 8.27 -17.61 3.90
CA LYS A 220 6.80 -17.56 3.93
C LYS A 220 6.21 -16.46 3.02
N ASN A 221 6.92 -15.34 2.87
CA ASN A 221 6.46 -14.14 2.15
C ASN A 221 7.42 -13.77 1.01
N PRO A 222 7.46 -14.56 -0.10
CA PRO A 222 8.42 -14.36 -1.19
C PRO A 222 8.16 -13.07 -2.00
N ASN A 223 6.99 -12.45 -1.86
CA ASN A 223 6.67 -11.16 -2.46
C ASN A 223 7.57 -10.01 -1.95
N ILE A 224 8.28 -10.22 -0.83
CA ILE A 224 9.26 -9.26 -0.28
C ILE A 224 10.53 -9.22 -1.13
N THR A 225 10.96 -10.35 -1.69
CA THR A 225 12.17 -10.43 -2.53
C THR A 225 11.87 -10.23 -4.01
N SER A 226 10.65 -10.55 -4.46
CA SER A 226 10.22 -10.36 -5.85
C SER A 226 8.78 -9.87 -5.95
N SER A 227 8.57 -8.71 -6.56
CA SER A 227 7.24 -8.16 -6.84
C SER A 227 6.42 -9.03 -7.81
N HIS A 228 7.05 -9.93 -8.57
CA HIS A 228 6.37 -10.86 -9.48
C HIS A 228 5.73 -12.03 -8.74
N LEU A 229 6.08 -12.26 -7.47
CA LEU A 229 5.53 -13.33 -6.64
C LEU A 229 4.34 -12.83 -5.83
N PHE A 230 3.30 -13.65 -5.77
CA PHE A 230 2.07 -13.37 -5.05
C PHE A 230 2.13 -13.88 -3.61
N ARG A 231 2.51 -15.16 -3.44
CA ARG A 231 2.68 -15.85 -2.16
C ARG A 231 3.53 -17.12 -2.28
N ALA A 232 3.76 -17.81 -1.16
CA ALA A 232 4.27 -19.17 -1.11
C ALA A 232 3.24 -20.10 -0.43
N ASP A 233 2.87 -21.19 -1.10
CA ASP A 233 2.09 -22.27 -0.49
C ASP A 233 3.05 -23.26 0.17
N ILE A 234 2.94 -23.47 1.49
CA ILE A 234 3.78 -24.42 2.24
C ILE A 234 3.14 -25.82 2.15
N PHE A 235 3.91 -26.79 1.66
CA PHE A 235 3.49 -28.19 1.51
C PHE A 235 4.11 -29.10 2.58
N TYR A 236 5.25 -28.71 3.14
CA TYR A 236 5.94 -29.44 4.19
C TYR A 236 6.73 -28.48 5.07
N ASP A 237 6.77 -28.76 6.37
CA ASP A 237 7.61 -28.07 7.34
C ASP A 237 8.01 -29.07 8.43
N SER A 238 9.31 -29.36 8.56
CA SER A 238 9.81 -30.36 9.50
C SER A 238 9.53 -30.01 10.96
N ASP A 239 9.34 -28.73 11.29
CA ASP A 239 8.96 -28.34 12.65
C ASP A 239 7.57 -28.83 13.03
N GLN A 240 6.68 -29.06 12.05
CA GLN A 240 5.34 -29.58 12.30
C GLN A 240 5.32 -31.12 12.33
N ASP A 241 6.42 -31.77 11.95
CA ASP A 241 6.59 -33.22 11.90
C ASP A 241 7.23 -33.75 13.20
N HIS A 242 6.65 -33.39 14.35
CA HIS A 242 7.12 -33.82 15.69
C HIS A 242 6.97 -35.33 15.95
N ALA A 243 6.33 -36.08 15.04
CA ALA A 243 6.25 -37.52 15.10
C ALA A 243 7.50 -38.13 14.45
N GLY A 244 8.47 -38.50 15.29
CA GLY A 244 9.75 -39.09 14.87
C GLY A 244 9.60 -40.10 13.72
N LYS A 245 10.31 -39.80 12.62
CA LYS A 245 10.47 -40.59 11.38
C LYS A 245 9.21 -40.75 10.51
N ALA A 246 9.13 -39.87 9.50
CA ALA A 246 8.59 -40.16 8.16
C ALA A 246 7.08 -40.42 8.01
N SER A 247 6.23 -39.98 8.94
CA SER A 247 4.77 -40.17 8.79
C SER A 247 4.14 -39.20 7.79
N LEU A 248 4.50 -37.90 7.82
CA LEU A 248 3.92 -36.91 6.89
C LEU A 248 4.48 -37.02 5.46
N LEU A 249 5.77 -37.36 5.32
CA LEU A 249 6.44 -37.46 4.02
C LEU A 249 5.85 -38.57 3.12
N GLN A 250 5.32 -39.65 3.69
CA GLN A 250 4.73 -40.76 2.93
C GLN A 250 3.45 -40.37 2.19
N HIS A 251 2.73 -39.36 2.70
CA HIS A 251 1.47 -38.89 2.11
C HIS A 251 1.66 -37.67 1.20
N ILE A 252 2.87 -37.14 1.11
CA ILE A 252 3.22 -36.02 0.24
C ILE A 252 3.51 -36.55 -1.17
N LYS A 253 2.86 -35.96 -2.18
CA LYS A 253 3.11 -36.28 -3.59
C LYS A 253 4.60 -36.09 -3.91
N SER A 254 5.15 -36.96 -4.76
CA SER A 254 6.58 -36.97 -5.12
C SER A 254 7.12 -35.60 -5.55
N GLU A 255 6.33 -34.81 -6.28
CA GLU A 255 6.71 -33.46 -6.72
C GLU A 255 6.93 -32.44 -5.59
N TYR A 256 6.33 -32.67 -4.41
CA TYR A 256 6.43 -31.81 -3.21
C TYR A 256 7.31 -32.44 -2.11
N GLN A 257 7.96 -33.58 -2.37
CA GLN A 257 8.89 -34.15 -1.41
C GLN A 257 10.17 -33.29 -1.32
N PRO A 258 10.77 -33.15 -0.12
CA PRO A 258 11.99 -32.36 0.03
C PRO A 258 13.13 -32.88 -0.82
N ARG A 259 13.89 -31.97 -1.42
CA ARG A 259 15.19 -32.28 -2.02
C ARG A 259 16.27 -32.21 -0.95
N GLU A 260 17.03 -33.28 -0.83
CA GLU A 260 18.10 -33.39 0.16
C GLU A 260 19.38 -32.73 -0.35
N ILE A 261 20.02 -31.93 0.52
CA ILE A 261 21.43 -31.54 0.36
C ILE A 261 22.16 -31.72 1.70
N GLN A 262 23.41 -32.16 1.60
CA GLN A 262 24.33 -32.17 2.72
C GLN A 262 25.30 -31.01 2.55
N TRP A 263 25.55 -30.29 3.64
CA TRP A 263 26.56 -29.24 3.67
C TRP A 263 27.67 -29.63 4.63
N PRO A 264 28.95 -29.62 4.22
CA PRO A 264 30.05 -30.05 5.08
C PRO A 264 30.16 -29.19 6.35
N ASN A 265 30.26 -29.82 7.53
CA ASN A 265 30.41 -29.16 8.84
C ASN A 265 29.19 -28.34 9.31
N PHE A 266 28.00 -28.67 8.83
CA PHE A 266 26.76 -28.03 9.22
C PHE A 266 25.71 -29.07 9.60
N ASP A 267 24.97 -28.80 10.67
CA ASP A 267 23.84 -29.60 11.09
C ASP A 267 22.55 -28.99 10.55
N ARG A 268 21.72 -29.82 9.91
CA ARG A 268 20.43 -29.36 9.38
C ARG A 268 19.42 -29.20 10.51
N THR A 269 18.85 -28.01 10.63
CA THR A 269 17.90 -27.68 11.71
C THR A 269 16.45 -27.70 11.26
N ARG A 270 16.15 -27.32 10.01
CA ARG A 270 14.77 -27.28 9.49
C ARG A 270 14.70 -27.48 7.98
N THR A 271 13.61 -28.08 7.51
CA THR A 271 13.29 -28.24 6.09
C THR A 271 11.86 -27.81 5.81
N ILE A 272 11.69 -26.92 4.84
CA ILE A 272 10.39 -26.44 4.36
C ILE A 272 10.30 -26.71 2.86
N VAL A 273 9.18 -27.25 2.38
CA VAL A 273 8.86 -27.29 0.95
C VAL A 273 7.76 -26.29 0.65
N ARG A 274 8.02 -25.37 -0.29
CA ARG A 274 7.08 -24.35 -0.71
C ARG A 274 6.84 -24.38 -2.21
N LYS A 275 5.67 -23.91 -2.65
CA LYS A 275 5.39 -23.58 -4.05
C LYS A 275 5.23 -22.07 -4.18
N LEU A 276 6.14 -21.47 -4.93
CA LEU A 276 6.10 -20.06 -5.29
C LEU A 276 4.99 -19.84 -6.32
N ILE A 277 4.07 -18.93 -5.99
CA ILE A 277 2.91 -18.61 -6.81
C ILE A 277 3.15 -17.25 -7.48
N PRO A 278 3.23 -17.17 -8.82
CA PRO A 278 3.38 -15.89 -9.52
C PRO A 278 2.11 -15.06 -9.42
N ARG A 279 2.25 -13.73 -9.50
CA ARG A 279 1.09 -12.81 -9.58
C ARG A 279 0.35 -12.93 -10.89
N ASN A 280 1.04 -13.33 -11.96
CA ASN A 280 0.46 -13.54 -13.27
C ASN A 280 0.74 -14.95 -13.76
N PHE A 281 -0.23 -15.85 -13.55
CA PHE A 281 -0.17 -17.25 -14.00
C PHE A 281 -0.14 -17.42 -15.52
N GLN A 282 -0.45 -16.37 -16.29
CA GLN A 282 -0.37 -16.42 -17.75
C GLN A 282 1.05 -16.15 -18.26
N LEU A 283 1.90 -15.49 -17.45
CA LEU A 283 3.26 -15.12 -17.85
C LEU A 283 4.34 -16.04 -17.29
N ASP A 284 4.15 -16.53 -16.06
CA ASP A 284 5.12 -17.42 -15.40
C ASP A 284 4.41 -18.62 -14.77
N GLN A 285 5.15 -19.74 -14.68
CA GLN A 285 4.69 -20.96 -14.03
C GLN A 285 5.04 -20.98 -12.54
N PRO A 286 4.23 -21.61 -11.68
CA PRO A 286 4.59 -21.86 -10.29
C PRO A 286 5.87 -22.69 -10.15
N LEU A 287 6.67 -22.41 -9.12
CA LEU A 287 7.93 -23.12 -8.86
C LEU A 287 7.91 -23.77 -7.48
N VAL A 288 8.06 -25.10 -7.42
CA VAL A 288 8.30 -25.79 -6.13
C VAL A 288 9.76 -25.60 -5.74
N GLN A 289 10.01 -25.38 -4.46
CA GLN A 289 11.33 -25.12 -3.91
C GLN A 289 11.45 -25.69 -2.49
N THR A 290 12.51 -26.43 -2.23
CA THR A 290 12.91 -26.82 -0.87
C THR A 290 13.78 -25.72 -0.26
N CYS A 291 13.50 -25.33 0.97
CA CYS A 291 14.28 -24.41 1.78
C CYS A 291 14.82 -25.17 3.00
N GLN A 292 16.15 -25.24 3.15
CA GLN A 292 16.78 -25.93 4.28
C GLN A 292 17.62 -24.95 5.09
N SER A 293 17.42 -24.97 6.41
CA SER A 293 18.23 -24.22 7.38
C SER A 293 19.26 -25.14 8.02
N PHE A 294 20.46 -24.60 8.20
CA PHE A 294 21.57 -25.29 8.84
C PHE A 294 22.29 -24.37 9.83
N GLU A 295 22.88 -24.97 10.84
CA GLU A 295 23.72 -24.30 11.83
C GLU A 295 25.08 -24.99 11.92
N GLY A 296 26.12 -24.23 12.23
CA GLY A 296 27.47 -24.75 12.41
C GLY A 296 28.28 -23.85 13.32
N ARG A 297 29.31 -24.41 13.96
CA ARG A 297 30.24 -23.65 14.79
C ARG A 297 31.66 -24.08 14.49
N GLN A 298 32.51 -23.12 14.14
CA GLN A 298 33.92 -23.38 13.82
C GLN A 298 34.76 -22.15 14.17
N ASP A 299 35.95 -22.35 14.76
CA ASP A 299 36.94 -21.29 15.03
C ASP A 299 36.38 -20.07 15.80
N GLY A 300 35.52 -20.32 16.79
CA GLY A 300 34.88 -19.25 17.59
C GLY A 300 33.84 -18.42 16.81
N LYS A 301 33.36 -18.92 15.67
CA LYS A 301 32.31 -18.31 14.87
C LYS A 301 31.09 -19.22 14.78
N GLU A 302 29.92 -18.61 14.85
CA GLU A 302 28.64 -19.24 14.58
C GLU A 302 28.24 -18.99 13.12
N TYR A 303 27.72 -20.02 12.47
CA TYR A 303 27.27 -19.96 11.09
C TYR A 303 25.81 -20.38 11.02
N THR A 304 24.99 -19.58 10.35
CA THR A 304 23.62 -19.93 10.00
C THR A 304 23.50 -19.88 8.49
N LEU A 305 23.11 -20.99 7.88
CA LEU A 305 23.03 -21.15 6.44
C LEU A 305 21.59 -21.50 6.03
N VAL A 306 21.06 -20.80 5.03
CA VAL A 306 19.75 -21.12 4.45
C VAL A 306 19.92 -21.38 2.96
N VAL A 307 19.57 -22.59 2.50
CA VAL A 307 19.71 -23.04 1.12
C VAL A 307 18.34 -23.18 0.48
N TYR A 308 18.16 -22.58 -0.70
CA TYR A 308 16.99 -22.68 -1.55
C TYR A 308 17.30 -23.57 -2.76
N ILE A 309 16.52 -24.63 -2.92
CA ILE A 309 16.68 -25.66 -3.95
C ILE A 309 15.42 -25.67 -4.82
N PRO A 310 15.41 -24.94 -5.95
CA PRO A 310 14.37 -25.05 -6.98
C PRO A 310 14.15 -26.50 -7.43
N HIS A 311 12.89 -26.90 -7.63
CA HIS A 311 12.54 -28.24 -8.10
C HIS A 311 12.58 -28.34 -9.64
N VAL A 312 13.64 -27.83 -10.25
CA VAL A 312 13.88 -27.89 -11.69
C VAL A 312 15.20 -28.62 -11.98
N GLY A 313 15.36 -29.14 -13.20
CA GLY A 313 16.57 -29.84 -13.64
C GLY A 313 17.47 -28.98 -14.51
N LYS A 314 16.91 -27.97 -15.19
CA LYS A 314 17.61 -27.15 -16.18
C LYS A 314 17.25 -25.66 -16.05
N SER A 315 18.15 -24.79 -16.50
CA SER A 315 17.97 -23.34 -16.48
C SER A 315 16.76 -22.87 -17.31
N SER A 316 16.47 -23.54 -18.43
CA SER A 316 15.31 -23.24 -19.29
C SER A 316 13.95 -23.46 -18.62
N GLU A 317 13.89 -24.23 -17.52
CA GLU A 317 12.67 -24.47 -16.74
C GLU A 317 12.48 -23.40 -15.65
N MET A 318 13.45 -22.51 -15.44
CA MET A 318 13.39 -21.50 -14.39
C MET A 318 12.43 -20.36 -14.78
N PRO A 319 11.42 -20.04 -13.95
CA PRO A 319 10.56 -18.88 -14.18
C PRO A 319 11.34 -17.56 -14.11
N PHE A 320 10.85 -16.54 -14.81
CA PHE A 320 11.54 -15.26 -14.96
C PHE A 320 11.79 -14.54 -13.62
N TYR A 321 10.89 -14.73 -12.66
CA TYR A 321 10.93 -14.11 -11.34
C TYR A 321 12.00 -14.68 -10.40
N HIS A 322 12.65 -15.78 -10.75
CA HIS A 322 13.67 -16.46 -9.94
C HIS A 322 15.04 -16.41 -10.62
N PRO A 323 16.17 -16.28 -9.90
CA PRO A 323 17.49 -16.41 -10.51
C PRO A 323 17.65 -17.78 -11.18
N ALA A 324 18.20 -17.78 -12.39
CA ALA A 324 18.49 -18.96 -13.19
C ALA A 324 19.74 -19.69 -12.66
N VAL A 325 19.60 -20.30 -11.48
CA VAL A 325 20.64 -21.05 -10.78
C VAL A 325 20.06 -22.37 -10.27
N SER A 326 20.88 -23.40 -10.18
CA SER A 326 20.43 -24.70 -9.66
C SER A 326 20.07 -24.62 -8.19
N GLN A 327 20.80 -23.80 -7.41
CA GLN A 327 20.56 -23.54 -5.99
C GLN A 327 21.06 -22.14 -5.60
N LEU A 328 20.52 -21.59 -4.51
CA LEU A 328 20.89 -20.30 -3.93
C LEU A 328 21.03 -20.47 -2.43
N ALA A 329 22.07 -19.89 -1.82
CA ALA A 329 22.26 -19.96 -0.38
C ALA A 329 22.58 -18.59 0.23
N PHE A 330 22.17 -18.42 1.49
CA PHE A 330 22.42 -17.25 2.31
C PHE A 330 23.13 -17.70 3.56
N LEU A 331 24.36 -17.24 3.74
CA LEU A 331 25.19 -17.53 4.90
C LEU A 331 25.27 -16.29 5.78
N HIS A 332 24.97 -16.46 7.06
CA HIS A 332 25.27 -15.50 8.10
C HIS A 332 26.41 -16.07 8.95
N THR A 333 27.44 -15.26 9.18
CA THR A 333 28.55 -15.57 10.08
C THR A 333 28.54 -14.57 11.22
N TRP A 334 28.67 -15.05 12.45
CA TRP A 334 28.68 -14.23 13.65
C TRP A 334 29.90 -14.57 14.50
N ASN A 335 30.58 -13.54 15.03
CA ASN A 335 31.72 -13.73 15.91
C ASN A 335 31.39 -13.31 17.36
N ASP A 336 32.22 -13.77 18.30
CA ASP A 336 32.06 -13.46 19.74
C ASP A 336 32.25 -11.95 20.06
N GLU A 337 32.79 -11.17 19.13
CA GLU A 337 32.96 -9.71 19.26
C GLU A 337 31.73 -8.90 18.82
N GLY A 338 30.62 -9.57 18.47
CA GLY A 338 29.37 -8.92 18.07
C GLY A 338 29.37 -8.34 16.65
N ARG A 339 30.24 -8.85 15.77
CA ARG A 339 30.30 -8.50 14.35
C ARG A 339 29.78 -9.66 13.50
N GLY A 340 28.98 -9.31 12.50
CA GLY A 340 28.38 -10.27 11.58
C GLY A 340 28.74 -10.01 10.12
N THR A 341 28.57 -11.04 9.31
CA THR A 341 28.72 -10.97 7.86
C THR A 341 27.61 -11.76 7.17
N LEU A 342 27.00 -11.19 6.14
CA LEU A 342 26.10 -11.87 5.22
C LEU A 342 26.83 -12.21 3.93
N THR A 343 26.67 -13.44 3.45
CA THR A 343 27.21 -13.88 2.17
C THR A 343 26.12 -14.56 1.35
N LEU A 344 25.99 -14.18 0.08
CA LEU A 344 25.08 -14.81 -0.88
C LEU A 344 25.89 -15.71 -1.83
N LEU A 345 25.45 -16.96 -1.95
CA LEU A 345 26.09 -17.96 -2.79
C LEU A 345 25.13 -18.47 -3.87
N TYR A 346 25.65 -18.75 -5.05
CA TYR A 346 24.93 -19.47 -6.10
C TYR A 346 25.59 -20.80 -6.39
N ARG A 347 24.77 -21.79 -6.73
CA ARG A 347 25.21 -22.99 -7.44
C ARG A 347 24.70 -22.92 -8.87
N LEU A 348 25.59 -22.72 -9.83
CA LEU A 348 25.17 -22.60 -11.23
C LEU A 348 24.66 -23.93 -11.79
N PHE A 349 23.89 -23.88 -12.89
CA PHE A 349 23.65 -25.08 -13.68
C PHE A 349 24.95 -25.51 -14.37
N TYR A 350 25.06 -26.79 -14.69
CA TYR A 350 26.24 -27.32 -15.39
C TYR A 350 26.42 -26.59 -16.73
N ASN A 351 27.65 -26.17 -17.03
CA ASN A 351 28.04 -25.36 -18.19
C ASN A 351 27.43 -23.93 -18.27
N GLU A 352 26.85 -23.41 -17.19
CA GLU A 352 26.42 -22.01 -17.13
C GLU A 352 27.43 -21.13 -16.40
N ASN A 353 27.51 -19.86 -16.81
CA ASN A 353 28.40 -18.86 -16.22
C ASN A 353 27.59 -17.80 -15.48
N LEU A 354 28.26 -17.10 -14.57
CA LEU A 354 27.68 -15.93 -13.92
C LEU A 354 27.37 -14.85 -14.98
N THR A 355 26.21 -14.21 -14.85
CA THR A 355 25.78 -13.14 -15.77
C THR A 355 25.51 -11.86 -14.99
N ALA A 356 25.59 -10.71 -15.67
CA ALA A 356 25.25 -9.42 -15.08
C ALA A 356 23.81 -9.36 -14.51
N LYS A 357 22.88 -10.16 -15.06
CA LYS A 357 21.52 -10.29 -14.49
C LYS A 357 21.58 -10.97 -13.12
N LEU A 358 22.32 -12.07 -12.99
CA LEU A 358 22.46 -12.82 -11.74
C LEU A 358 23.15 -11.98 -10.66
N GLU A 359 24.16 -11.18 -11.02
CA GLU A 359 24.85 -10.25 -10.12
C GLU A 359 23.89 -9.17 -9.59
N ARG A 360 23.11 -8.52 -10.47
CA ARG A 360 22.09 -7.55 -10.05
C ARG A 360 21.03 -8.19 -9.15
N THR A 361 20.61 -9.41 -9.46
CA THR A 361 19.66 -10.16 -8.62
C THR A 361 20.28 -10.47 -7.25
N ALA A 362 21.55 -10.88 -7.18
CA ALA A 362 22.25 -11.14 -5.92
C ALA A 362 22.31 -9.88 -5.06
N LEU A 363 22.67 -8.75 -5.66
CA LEU A 363 22.73 -7.46 -4.98
C LEU A 363 21.37 -7.07 -4.36
N LYS A 364 20.29 -7.21 -5.13
CA LYS A 364 18.93 -6.93 -4.64
C LYS A 364 18.54 -7.84 -3.47
N LEU A 365 18.85 -9.14 -3.57
CA LEU A 365 18.52 -10.11 -2.52
C LEU A 365 19.27 -9.83 -1.22
N ILE A 366 20.59 -9.64 -1.27
CA ILE A 366 21.39 -9.37 -0.07
C ILE A 366 21.05 -8.00 0.55
N GLN A 367 20.74 -6.99 -0.28
CA GLN A 367 20.27 -5.69 0.18
C GLN A 367 18.93 -5.81 0.93
N THR A 368 17.97 -6.57 0.40
CA THR A 368 16.70 -6.82 1.09
C THR A 368 16.93 -7.49 2.45
N ILE A 369 17.76 -8.53 2.53
CA ILE A 369 18.04 -9.21 3.80
C ILE A 369 18.72 -8.27 4.79
N HIS A 370 19.74 -7.52 4.35
CA HIS A 370 20.44 -6.55 5.20
C HIS A 370 19.47 -5.49 5.74
N LYS A 371 18.63 -4.90 4.88
CA LYS A 371 17.61 -3.91 5.25
C LYS A 371 16.63 -4.48 6.29
N HIS A 372 16.13 -5.70 6.07
CA HIS A 372 15.18 -6.34 6.99
C HIS A 372 15.83 -6.73 8.32
N GLY A 373 17.06 -7.24 8.31
CA GLY A 373 17.82 -7.57 9.52
C GLY A 373 18.09 -6.33 10.38
N GLN A 374 18.58 -5.25 9.76
CA GLN A 374 18.79 -3.98 10.46
C GLN A 374 17.48 -3.38 10.98
N GLY A 375 16.41 -3.43 10.18
CA GLY A 375 15.09 -2.98 10.59
C GLY A 375 14.59 -3.74 11.82
N ARG A 376 14.71 -5.06 11.82
CA ARG A 376 14.29 -5.93 12.93
C ARG A 376 15.10 -5.67 14.19
N LEU A 377 16.42 -5.53 14.08
CA LEU A 377 17.30 -5.16 15.19
C LEU A 377 16.89 -3.81 15.82
N LYS A 378 16.52 -2.83 14.99
CA LYS A 378 15.98 -1.53 15.41
C LYS A 378 14.51 -1.56 15.87
N GLY A 379 13.95 -2.74 16.13
CA GLY A 379 12.60 -2.91 16.68
C GLY A 379 11.47 -2.75 15.65
N TYR A 380 11.73 -3.06 14.37
CA TYR A 380 10.66 -3.10 13.36
C TYR A 380 9.50 -4.00 13.79
N SER A 381 8.31 -3.42 13.81
CA SER A 381 7.05 -4.09 14.12
C SER A 381 6.11 -4.00 12.92
N LYS A 382 5.57 -5.14 12.49
CA LYS A 382 4.50 -5.21 11.48
C LYS A 382 3.30 -4.44 12.02
N ARG A 383 2.82 -3.48 11.24
CA ARG A 383 1.80 -2.48 11.63
C ARG A 383 0.67 -2.36 10.60
N VAL A 384 0.44 -3.49 9.94
CA VAL A 384 -0.82 -3.94 9.36
C VAL A 384 -0.85 -5.46 9.49
N HIS A 385 -1.96 -5.98 9.99
CA HIS A 385 -2.24 -7.40 10.04
C HIS A 385 -3.26 -7.67 8.94
N LEU A 386 -2.80 -8.36 7.89
CA LEU A 386 -3.65 -8.83 6.78
C LEU A 386 -4.20 -10.21 7.15
N ASP A 387 -5.24 -10.63 6.45
CA ASP A 387 -5.75 -12.01 6.47
C ASP A 387 -6.22 -12.45 7.87
N GLN A 388 -6.84 -11.53 8.62
CA GLN A 388 -7.31 -11.79 9.99
C GLN A 388 -8.64 -12.56 10.00
N ILE A 389 -9.51 -12.30 9.03
CA ILE A 389 -10.83 -12.91 8.91
C ILE A 389 -10.81 -14.04 7.89
N ILE A 390 -10.20 -13.80 6.72
CA ILE A 390 -10.11 -14.76 5.63
C ILE A 390 -8.64 -15.15 5.41
N PRO A 391 -8.29 -16.46 5.42
CA PRO A 391 -6.92 -16.89 5.17
C PRO A 391 -6.39 -16.43 3.80
N GLN A 392 -5.11 -15.99 3.76
CA GLN A 392 -4.47 -15.42 2.58
C GLN A 392 -4.69 -16.25 1.31
N LYS A 393 -4.44 -17.57 1.39
CA LYS A 393 -4.56 -18.48 0.25
C LYS A 393 -5.98 -18.48 -0.32
N ARG A 394 -6.99 -18.60 0.55
CA ARG A 394 -8.40 -18.68 0.15
C ARG A 394 -8.85 -17.40 -0.56
N TYR A 395 -8.54 -16.24 0.01
CA TYR A 395 -8.80 -14.95 -0.63
C TYR A 395 -8.09 -14.83 -1.99
N GLN A 396 -6.78 -15.11 -2.02
CA GLN A 396 -5.97 -14.92 -3.20
C GLN A 396 -6.35 -15.84 -4.36
N ASP A 397 -6.79 -17.07 -4.08
CA ASP A 397 -7.26 -18.01 -5.10
C ASP A 397 -8.56 -17.51 -5.75
N THR A 398 -9.52 -17.03 -4.95
CA THR A 398 -10.74 -16.43 -5.49
C THR A 398 -10.47 -15.13 -6.22
N TYR A 399 -9.61 -14.25 -5.70
CA TYR A 399 -9.17 -13.04 -6.39
C TYR A 399 -8.53 -13.36 -7.75
N ALA A 400 -7.61 -14.34 -7.82
CA ALA A 400 -6.97 -14.73 -9.07
C ALA A 400 -7.98 -15.26 -10.09
N ARG A 401 -8.95 -16.07 -9.65
CA ARG A 401 -10.05 -16.58 -10.50
C ARG A 401 -10.91 -15.45 -11.05
N LEU A 402 -11.36 -14.53 -10.20
CA LEU A 402 -12.18 -13.39 -10.61
C LEU A 402 -11.39 -12.44 -11.53
N LYS A 403 -10.12 -12.16 -11.20
CA LYS A 403 -9.22 -11.34 -12.02
C LYS A 403 -9.03 -11.94 -13.42
N ALA A 404 -8.80 -13.25 -13.51
CA ALA A 404 -8.66 -13.94 -14.79
C ALA A 404 -9.97 -13.95 -15.59
N LYS A 405 -11.12 -14.12 -14.93
CA LYS A 405 -12.44 -14.18 -15.57
C LYS A 405 -12.93 -12.81 -16.06
N TYR A 406 -12.72 -11.75 -15.27
CA TYR A 406 -13.37 -10.45 -15.50
C TYR A 406 -12.40 -9.30 -15.77
N GLY A 407 -11.18 -9.35 -15.24
CA GLY A 407 -10.30 -8.18 -15.14
C GLY A 407 -9.99 -7.53 -16.47
N ARG A 408 -9.56 -8.31 -17.48
CA ARG A 408 -9.19 -7.77 -18.80
C ARG A 408 -10.37 -7.10 -19.50
N GLN A 409 -11.50 -7.81 -19.61
CA GLN A 409 -12.68 -7.30 -20.30
C GLN A 409 -13.20 -6.01 -19.64
N LEU A 410 -13.30 -6.00 -18.31
CA LEU A 410 -13.80 -4.83 -17.57
C LEU A 410 -12.87 -3.62 -17.67
N SER A 411 -11.55 -3.84 -17.66
CA SER A 411 -10.58 -2.75 -17.86
C SER A 411 -10.62 -2.17 -19.28
N GLU A 412 -10.76 -3.02 -20.31
CA GLU A 412 -10.87 -2.59 -21.71
C GLU A 412 -12.19 -1.84 -21.99
N GLN A 413 -13.28 -2.20 -21.29
CA GLN A 413 -14.60 -1.58 -21.43
C GLN A 413 -14.84 -0.43 -20.44
N TRP A 414 -13.82 0.02 -19.71
CA TRP A 414 -13.99 1.01 -18.66
C TRP A 414 -14.35 2.39 -19.21
N VAL A 415 -15.42 2.99 -18.70
CA VAL A 415 -16.00 4.25 -19.20
C VAL A 415 -15.96 5.42 -18.19
N GLU A 416 -15.46 5.19 -16.97
CA GLU A 416 -15.24 6.27 -16.01
C GLU A 416 -13.90 6.98 -16.25
N VAL A 417 -13.78 8.21 -15.75
CA VAL A 417 -12.54 9.00 -15.83
C VAL A 417 -11.44 8.44 -14.91
N THR A 418 -11.82 7.62 -13.94
CA THR A 418 -10.91 7.03 -12.95
C THR A 418 -10.09 5.89 -13.56
N ASP A 419 -8.89 5.63 -13.02
CA ASP A 419 -8.00 4.57 -13.50
C ASP A 419 -8.61 3.15 -13.36
N PRO A 420 -8.84 2.41 -14.46
CA PRO A 420 -9.32 1.03 -14.38
C PRO A 420 -8.32 0.09 -13.68
N GLY A 421 -7.01 0.38 -13.75
CA GLY A 421 -5.95 -0.36 -13.07
C GLY A 421 -6.06 -0.33 -11.54
N LYS A 422 -6.79 0.65 -11.01
CA LYS A 422 -7.12 0.76 -9.59
C LYS A 422 -8.52 0.27 -9.28
N HIS A 423 -9.54 0.83 -9.93
CA HIS A 423 -10.93 0.63 -9.53
C HIS A 423 -11.49 -0.75 -9.89
N VAL A 424 -11.15 -1.30 -11.05
CA VAL A 424 -11.60 -2.65 -11.43
C VAL A 424 -11.04 -3.69 -10.47
N PHE A 425 -9.74 -3.58 -10.14
CA PHE A 425 -9.07 -4.56 -9.27
C PHE A 425 -9.38 -4.35 -7.78
N GLU A 426 -9.76 -3.14 -7.38
CA GLU A 426 -10.36 -2.84 -6.07
C GLU A 426 -11.67 -3.59 -5.88
N ASP A 427 -12.63 -3.43 -6.79
CA ASP A 427 -13.94 -4.10 -6.71
C ASP A 427 -13.82 -5.63 -6.86
N ILE A 428 -12.90 -6.14 -7.69
CA ILE A 428 -12.59 -7.59 -7.75
C ILE A 428 -12.04 -8.09 -6.42
N GLY A 429 -11.21 -7.31 -5.72
CA GLY A 429 -10.70 -7.65 -4.40
C GLY A 429 -11.81 -7.68 -3.34
N ILE A 430 -12.69 -6.68 -3.34
CA ILE A 430 -13.84 -6.63 -2.42
C ILE A 430 -14.79 -7.80 -2.69
N ALA A 431 -15.09 -8.09 -3.96
CA ALA A 431 -15.92 -9.22 -4.35
C ALA A 431 -15.32 -10.55 -3.89
N ALA A 432 -14.01 -10.76 -4.05
CA ALA A 432 -13.33 -11.96 -3.58
C ALA A 432 -13.47 -12.13 -2.05
N PHE A 433 -13.29 -11.05 -1.30
CA PHE A 433 -13.44 -11.08 0.16
C PHE A 433 -14.89 -11.41 0.58
N LEU A 434 -15.88 -10.78 -0.06
CA LEU A 434 -17.30 -11.02 0.21
C LEU A 434 -17.74 -12.45 -0.14
N ILE A 435 -17.26 -12.98 -1.26
CA ILE A 435 -17.55 -14.37 -1.65
C ILE A 435 -17.03 -15.35 -0.58
N GLU A 436 -15.80 -15.14 -0.10
CA GLU A 436 -15.22 -16.02 0.92
C GLU A 436 -15.86 -15.85 2.30
N ILE A 437 -16.23 -14.63 2.70
CA ILE A 437 -16.92 -14.44 3.99
C ILE A 437 -18.32 -15.04 3.96
N TRP A 438 -19.03 -14.91 2.83
CA TRP A 438 -20.37 -15.49 2.68
C TRP A 438 -20.35 -17.01 2.61
N ARG A 439 -19.29 -17.63 2.12
CA ARG A 439 -19.11 -19.10 2.20
C ARG A 439 -19.04 -19.60 3.64
N ASP A 440 -18.50 -18.80 4.57
CA ASP A 440 -18.48 -19.16 6.00
C ASP A 440 -19.83 -18.89 6.69
N MET A 441 -20.65 -17.99 6.12
CA MET A 441 -21.89 -17.52 6.75
C MET A 441 -23.16 -18.18 6.21
N TYR A 442 -23.17 -18.59 4.93
CA TYR A 442 -24.37 -18.95 4.20
C TYR A 442 -24.18 -20.14 3.26
N HIS A 443 -25.26 -20.89 3.05
CA HIS A 443 -25.37 -21.88 1.99
C HIS A 443 -25.93 -21.24 0.71
N LEU A 444 -25.31 -21.51 -0.45
CA LEU A 444 -25.73 -20.95 -1.74
C LEU A 444 -26.62 -21.93 -2.53
N PRO A 445 -27.66 -21.44 -3.24
CA PRO A 445 -28.57 -22.32 -3.99
C PRO A 445 -27.91 -23.14 -5.11
N THR A 446 -26.78 -22.66 -5.64
CA THR A 446 -26.10 -23.24 -6.82
C THR A 446 -25.10 -24.34 -6.49
N THR A 447 -24.84 -24.65 -5.21
CA THR A 447 -24.06 -25.84 -4.83
C THR A 447 -24.94 -27.09 -4.85
N SER A 448 -25.44 -27.45 -6.03
CA SER A 448 -26.14 -28.72 -6.28
C SER A 448 -25.13 -29.86 -6.48
N SER A 449 -24.55 -30.32 -5.38
CA SER A 449 -23.92 -31.64 -5.34
C SER A 449 -24.15 -32.28 -3.97
N GLY A 450 -25.23 -33.05 -3.88
CA GLY A 450 -25.54 -33.93 -2.76
C GLY A 450 -26.33 -33.26 -1.65
N GLU A 451 -27.52 -33.79 -1.38
CA GLU A 451 -28.34 -33.56 -0.19
C GLU A 451 -27.53 -33.84 1.09
N SER A 452 -26.71 -32.89 1.48
CA SER A 452 -26.15 -32.79 2.82
C SER A 452 -26.80 -31.55 3.43
N GLU A 453 -27.56 -31.74 4.51
CA GLU A 453 -28.13 -30.64 5.29
C GLU A 453 -26.98 -29.75 5.78
N SER A 454 -26.71 -28.67 5.04
CA SER A 454 -25.73 -27.69 5.49
C SER A 454 -26.28 -27.03 6.75
N PRO A 455 -25.49 -26.92 7.84
CA PRO A 455 -25.92 -26.24 9.05
C PRO A 455 -26.04 -24.70 8.87
N LEU A 456 -25.61 -24.18 7.72
CA LEU A 456 -25.61 -22.76 7.42
C LEU A 456 -26.97 -22.29 6.86
N PRO A 457 -27.43 -21.10 7.24
CA PRO A 457 -28.65 -20.52 6.68
C PRO A 457 -28.51 -20.21 5.19
N LYS A 458 -29.65 -20.16 4.47
CA LYS A 458 -29.66 -19.73 3.06
C LYS A 458 -29.19 -18.27 2.95
N PHE A 459 -28.51 -17.95 1.84
CA PHE A 459 -28.09 -16.58 1.57
C PHE A 459 -29.31 -15.64 1.47
N PRO A 460 -29.39 -14.57 2.29
CA PRO A 460 -30.56 -13.69 2.38
C PRO A 460 -30.60 -12.61 1.29
N GLY A 461 -29.65 -12.63 0.35
CA GLY A 461 -29.42 -11.54 -0.58
C GLY A 461 -28.59 -10.40 0.02
N PHE A 462 -28.15 -9.46 -0.82
CA PHE A 462 -27.41 -8.28 -0.40
C PHE A 462 -28.00 -6.97 -0.93
N VAL A 463 -27.66 -5.87 -0.25
CA VAL A 463 -27.84 -4.51 -0.74
C VAL A 463 -26.54 -3.72 -0.61
N ASP A 464 -26.06 -3.15 -1.70
CA ASP A 464 -24.94 -2.19 -1.69
C ASP A 464 -25.49 -0.76 -1.63
N ILE A 465 -25.32 -0.09 -0.48
CA ILE A 465 -26.00 1.19 -0.19
C ILE A 465 -25.25 2.42 -0.72
N GLY A 466 -24.10 2.23 -1.37
CA GLY A 466 -23.30 3.32 -1.95
C GLY A 466 -22.43 2.80 -3.08
N CYS A 467 -23.06 2.19 -4.08
CA CYS A 467 -22.36 1.31 -5.03
C CYS A 467 -21.51 2.01 -6.09
N GLY A 468 -21.62 3.34 -6.22
CA GLY A 468 -20.84 4.12 -7.16
C GLY A 468 -20.91 3.56 -8.58
N ASN A 469 -19.77 3.09 -9.09
CA ASN A 469 -19.65 2.55 -10.45
C ASN A 469 -20.51 1.28 -10.69
N GLY A 470 -21.03 0.63 -9.64
CA GLY A 470 -21.91 -0.55 -9.72
C GLY A 470 -21.19 -1.87 -10.04
N LEU A 471 -19.86 -1.86 -10.24
CA LEU A 471 -19.07 -3.01 -10.65
C LEU A 471 -19.07 -4.12 -9.58
N LEU A 472 -18.96 -3.77 -8.30
CA LEU A 472 -19.04 -4.76 -7.23
C LEU A 472 -20.35 -5.57 -7.29
N THR A 473 -21.47 -4.88 -7.49
CA THR A 473 -22.78 -5.54 -7.64
C THR A 473 -22.84 -6.41 -8.88
N TYR A 474 -22.32 -5.92 -10.01
CA TYR A 474 -22.21 -6.69 -11.24
C TYR A 474 -21.44 -8.02 -11.03
N LEU A 475 -20.29 -7.95 -10.34
CA LEU A 475 -19.46 -9.13 -10.06
C LEU A 475 -20.19 -10.14 -9.19
N LEU A 476 -20.78 -9.70 -8.07
CA LEU A 476 -21.47 -10.59 -7.13
C LEU A 476 -22.69 -11.25 -7.78
N TRP A 477 -23.48 -10.50 -8.56
CA TRP A 477 -24.64 -11.03 -9.25
C TRP A 477 -24.25 -12.07 -10.31
N THR A 478 -23.20 -11.78 -11.09
CA THR A 478 -22.69 -12.71 -12.12
C THR A 478 -22.09 -13.97 -11.52
N GLU A 479 -21.63 -13.90 -10.26
CA GLU A 479 -21.18 -15.05 -9.48
C GLU A 479 -22.33 -15.80 -8.77
N GLY A 480 -23.58 -15.39 -8.97
CA GLY A 480 -24.78 -16.09 -8.51
C GLY A 480 -25.36 -15.60 -7.18
N TYR A 481 -24.90 -14.46 -6.66
CA TYR A 481 -25.42 -13.87 -5.43
C TYR A 481 -26.56 -12.89 -5.75
N SER A 482 -27.76 -13.15 -5.21
CA SER A 482 -28.90 -12.26 -5.39
C SER A 482 -28.73 -10.96 -4.60
N GLY A 483 -29.09 -9.83 -5.20
CA GLY A 483 -29.01 -8.54 -4.53
C GLY A 483 -29.29 -7.39 -5.48
N TYR A 484 -29.18 -6.17 -4.95
CA TYR A 484 -29.31 -4.93 -5.70
C TYR A 484 -28.43 -3.84 -5.07
N ALA A 485 -28.36 -2.70 -5.73
CA ALA A 485 -27.49 -1.61 -5.34
C ALA A 485 -28.18 -0.26 -5.45
N LEU A 486 -27.74 0.67 -4.62
CA LEU A 486 -28.23 2.03 -4.52
C LEU A 486 -27.05 2.99 -4.70
N ASP A 487 -27.25 4.05 -5.48
CA ASP A 487 -26.34 5.21 -5.48
C ASP A 487 -27.16 6.48 -5.65
N ALA A 488 -26.68 7.59 -5.08
CA ALA A 488 -27.32 8.89 -5.24
C ALA A 488 -27.30 9.37 -6.70
N ARG A 489 -26.38 8.86 -7.53
CA ARG A 489 -26.18 9.27 -8.93
C ARG A 489 -26.01 8.07 -9.84
N ASN A 490 -26.69 8.11 -10.99
CA ASN A 490 -26.43 7.17 -12.07
C ASN A 490 -25.00 7.39 -12.63
N ARG A 491 -24.23 6.31 -12.80
CA ARG A 491 -22.85 6.34 -13.30
C ARG A 491 -22.76 5.81 -14.74
N LYS A 492 -21.76 6.27 -15.49
CA LYS A 492 -21.59 5.90 -16.90
C LYS A 492 -21.44 4.40 -17.07
N THR A 493 -20.73 3.75 -16.13
CA THR A 493 -20.50 2.30 -16.11
C THR A 493 -21.79 1.49 -16.06
N TRP A 494 -22.89 2.03 -15.54
CA TRP A 494 -24.14 1.27 -15.48
C TRP A 494 -24.69 0.95 -16.88
N GLN A 495 -24.36 1.76 -17.89
CA GLN A 495 -24.83 1.57 -19.26
C GLN A 495 -24.17 0.39 -19.98
N ILE A 496 -22.95 0.00 -19.55
CA ILE A 496 -22.21 -1.11 -20.15
C ILE A 496 -22.59 -2.48 -19.57
N PHE A 497 -23.38 -2.52 -18.48
CA PHE A 497 -23.84 -3.76 -17.89
C PHE A 497 -25.07 -4.33 -18.62
N PRO A 498 -25.28 -5.67 -18.59
CA PRO A 498 -26.47 -6.31 -19.14
C PRO A 498 -27.77 -5.74 -18.56
N GLU A 499 -28.82 -5.66 -19.38
CA GLU A 499 -30.09 -5.00 -19.03
C GLU A 499 -30.72 -5.52 -17.73
N ILE A 500 -30.74 -6.83 -17.55
CA ILE A 500 -31.30 -7.48 -16.35
C ILE A 500 -30.58 -7.04 -15.05
N LEU A 501 -29.32 -6.64 -15.18
CA LEU A 501 -28.46 -6.18 -14.10
C LEU A 501 -28.61 -4.68 -13.87
N ARG A 502 -28.87 -3.89 -14.92
CA ARG A 502 -29.18 -2.46 -14.81
C ARG A 502 -30.42 -2.23 -13.96
N GLU A 503 -31.42 -3.12 -14.04
CA GLU A 503 -32.61 -3.08 -13.18
C GLU A 503 -32.30 -3.31 -11.69
N LYS A 504 -31.13 -3.89 -11.37
CA LYS A 504 -30.65 -4.06 -9.99
C LYS A 504 -29.85 -2.86 -9.48
N LEU A 505 -29.54 -1.87 -10.32
CA LEU A 505 -28.86 -0.64 -9.94
C LEU A 505 -29.88 0.50 -9.89
N GLN A 506 -30.14 1.05 -8.70
CA GLN A 506 -31.17 2.07 -8.51
C GLN A 506 -30.53 3.40 -8.15
N GLN A 507 -30.87 4.44 -8.91
CA GLN A 507 -30.53 5.81 -8.55
C GLN A 507 -31.51 6.30 -7.46
N LYS A 508 -31.12 6.15 -6.19
CA LYS A 508 -31.91 6.58 -5.02
C LYS A 508 -31.01 7.11 -3.92
N ILE A 509 -31.49 8.12 -3.21
CA ILE A 509 -30.82 8.64 -2.01
C ILE A 509 -31.36 7.92 -0.79
N LEU A 510 -30.47 7.35 0.03
CA LEU A 510 -30.86 6.75 1.30
C LEU A 510 -31.03 7.86 2.35
N VAL A 511 -32.27 8.06 2.79
CA VAL A 511 -32.63 8.91 3.92
C VAL A 511 -33.24 8.00 4.98
N PRO A 512 -32.54 7.68 6.08
CA PRO A 512 -33.04 6.73 7.07
C PRO A 512 -34.48 7.04 7.51
N LYS A 513 -35.35 6.02 7.60
CA LYS A 513 -36.77 6.13 7.96
C LYS A 513 -37.00 7.03 9.18
N LEU A 514 -36.17 6.81 10.19
CA LEU A 514 -36.16 7.54 11.45
C LEU A 514 -35.96 9.06 11.28
N LEU A 515 -35.17 9.49 10.28
CA LEU A 515 -35.03 10.92 9.95
C LEU A 515 -36.26 11.45 9.19
N GLN A 516 -36.84 10.66 8.28
CA GLN A 516 -38.05 11.05 7.56
C GLN A 516 -39.23 11.26 8.52
N GLU A 517 -39.42 10.35 9.47
CA GLU A 517 -40.47 10.42 10.48
C GLU A 517 -40.27 11.61 11.44
N ALA A 518 -39.03 11.91 11.82
CA ALA A 518 -38.71 12.99 12.75
C ALA A 518 -39.09 14.41 12.27
N VAL A 519 -39.28 14.59 10.96
CA VAL A 519 -39.74 15.86 10.35
C VAL A 519 -41.08 15.73 9.62
N GLY A 520 -41.73 14.56 9.67
CA GLY A 520 -42.96 14.30 8.93
C GLY A 520 -42.79 14.47 7.41
N ALA A 521 -41.64 14.06 6.86
CA ALA A 521 -41.36 14.21 5.43
C ALA A 521 -42.40 13.45 4.59
N SER A 522 -42.88 14.08 3.52
CA SER A 522 -43.72 13.41 2.53
C SER A 522 -42.92 12.36 1.76
N ARG A 523 -43.59 11.28 1.34
CA ARG A 523 -42.96 10.21 0.57
C ARG A 523 -42.36 10.77 -0.72
N ASN A 524 -41.05 10.61 -0.89
CA ASN A 524 -40.31 11.01 -2.09
C ASN A 524 -39.87 9.77 -2.86
N GLU A 525 -40.23 9.67 -4.14
CA GLU A 525 -39.92 8.50 -4.99
C GLU A 525 -38.42 8.31 -5.24
N ASN A 526 -37.64 9.39 -5.12
CA ASN A 526 -36.18 9.35 -5.26
C ASN A 526 -35.46 8.92 -3.98
N TRP A 527 -36.19 8.71 -2.88
CA TRP A 527 -35.63 8.30 -1.60
C TRP A 527 -35.91 6.83 -1.30
N THR A 528 -35.04 6.25 -0.49
CA THR A 528 -35.30 4.99 0.22
C THR A 528 -35.10 5.23 1.71
N ASP A 529 -35.94 4.58 2.51
CA ASP A 529 -35.97 4.71 3.96
C ASP A 529 -34.91 3.84 4.66
N GLY A 530 -34.15 3.05 3.90
CA GLY A 530 -33.10 2.17 4.42
C GLY A 530 -33.64 0.98 5.23
N ILE A 531 -34.93 0.66 5.08
CA ILE A 531 -35.54 -0.56 5.60
C ILE A 531 -35.56 -1.60 4.48
N PHE A 532 -34.93 -2.75 4.74
CA PHE A 532 -34.70 -3.85 3.81
C PHE A 532 -35.38 -5.12 4.32
N GLU A 533 -35.36 -6.17 3.50
CA GLU A 533 -35.79 -7.49 3.95
C GLU A 533 -34.92 -7.96 5.14
N ARG A 534 -35.56 -8.60 6.10
CA ARG A 534 -34.90 -8.96 7.37
C ARG A 534 -33.73 -9.90 7.10
N GLY A 535 -32.54 -9.52 7.55
CA GLY A 535 -31.33 -10.32 7.38
C GLY A 535 -30.56 -10.07 6.08
N THR A 536 -31.06 -9.24 5.14
CA THR A 536 -30.33 -8.86 3.92
C THR A 536 -28.95 -8.31 4.27
N PHE A 537 -27.89 -8.82 3.64
CA PHE A 537 -26.53 -8.39 3.94
C PHE A 537 -26.26 -6.98 3.40
N ILE A 538 -25.83 -6.05 4.27
CA ILE A 538 -25.60 -4.65 3.88
C ILE A 538 -24.12 -4.44 3.52
N ILE A 539 -23.86 -3.94 2.32
CA ILE A 539 -22.53 -3.55 1.85
C ILE A 539 -22.47 -2.02 1.83
N SER A 540 -21.48 -1.46 2.52
CA SER A 540 -21.10 -0.06 2.41
C SER A 540 -19.69 0.02 1.81
N ASN A 541 -19.60 -0.12 0.49
CA ASN A 541 -18.37 0.03 -0.27
C ASN A 541 -18.09 1.53 -0.50
N HIS A 542 -17.23 2.13 0.33
CA HIS A 542 -16.89 3.55 0.19
C HIS A 542 -18.12 4.48 0.14
N ALA A 543 -19.15 4.19 0.95
CA ALA A 543 -20.48 4.82 0.88
C ALA A 543 -20.56 6.25 1.48
N ASP A 544 -19.45 6.99 1.51
CA ASP A 544 -19.37 8.39 1.94
C ASP A 544 -20.17 8.71 3.23
N GLU A 545 -21.23 9.52 3.14
CA GLU A 545 -22.10 9.93 4.25
C GLU A 545 -22.78 8.76 4.98
N LEU A 546 -22.96 7.61 4.32
CA LEU A 546 -23.62 6.43 4.88
C LEU A 546 -22.68 5.54 5.69
N THR A 547 -21.37 5.80 5.66
CA THR A 547 -20.37 4.99 6.38
C THR A 547 -20.69 4.86 7.87
N ALA A 548 -21.04 5.95 8.55
CA ALA A 548 -21.40 5.94 9.97
C ALA A 548 -22.79 5.34 10.23
N TRP A 549 -23.70 5.43 9.25
CA TRP A 549 -25.04 4.87 9.34
C TRP A 549 -25.08 3.36 9.15
N THR A 550 -24.09 2.76 8.50
CA THR A 550 -24.05 1.33 8.16
C THR A 550 -24.36 0.40 9.34
N PRO A 551 -23.66 0.48 10.50
CA PRO A 551 -23.98 -0.37 11.65
C PRO A 551 -25.39 -0.13 12.22
N LEU A 552 -25.89 1.11 12.16
CA LEU A 552 -27.23 1.48 12.64
C LEU A 552 -28.33 0.92 11.73
N LEU A 553 -28.14 1.02 10.41
CA LEU A 553 -29.04 0.41 9.42
C LEU A 553 -29.03 -1.11 9.54
N ALA A 554 -27.86 -1.72 9.73
CA ALA A 554 -27.76 -3.16 9.93
C ALA A 554 -28.50 -3.62 11.19
N TYR A 555 -28.37 -2.85 12.27
CA TYR A 555 -29.07 -3.09 13.52
C TYR A 555 -30.61 -3.02 13.36
N LEU A 556 -31.12 -2.00 12.67
CA LEU A 556 -32.55 -1.83 12.39
C LEU A 556 -33.11 -3.00 11.57
N ASN A 557 -32.37 -3.46 10.56
CA ASN A 557 -32.79 -4.52 9.64
C ASN A 557 -32.51 -5.97 10.12
N ALA A 558 -31.93 -6.12 11.32
CA ALA A 558 -31.42 -7.41 11.81
C ALA A 558 -30.47 -8.08 10.80
N SER A 559 -29.64 -7.26 10.16
CA SER A 559 -28.75 -7.63 9.06
C SER A 559 -27.32 -7.76 9.53
N SER A 560 -26.56 -8.60 8.82
CA SER A 560 -25.10 -8.52 8.85
C SER A 560 -24.62 -7.40 7.91
N PHE A 561 -23.43 -6.86 8.15
CA PHE A 561 -22.88 -5.81 7.31
C PHE A 561 -21.36 -5.88 7.10
N ILE A 562 -20.90 -5.23 6.04
CA ILE A 562 -19.53 -4.77 5.88
C ILE A 562 -19.52 -3.25 5.64
N ALA A 563 -18.61 -2.54 6.29
CA ALA A 563 -18.32 -1.14 6.01
C ALA A 563 -16.84 -1.01 5.60
N ILE A 564 -16.59 -0.31 4.49
CA ILE A 564 -15.24 0.05 4.02
C ILE A 564 -15.14 1.58 4.05
N PRO A 565 -14.70 2.17 5.20
CA PRO A 565 -14.72 3.60 5.37
C PRO A 565 -13.84 4.33 4.35
N CYS A 566 -14.36 5.40 3.74
CA CYS A 566 -13.58 6.30 2.89
C CYS A 566 -13.52 7.71 3.48
N CYS A 567 -14.66 8.37 3.56
CA CYS A 567 -14.79 9.78 3.89
C CYS A 567 -15.41 9.95 5.27
N SER A 568 -14.89 10.91 6.03
CA SER A 568 -15.33 11.15 7.41
C SER A 568 -16.50 12.13 7.42
N HIS A 569 -17.71 11.59 7.47
CA HIS A 569 -18.96 12.32 7.66
C HIS A 569 -19.65 11.89 8.95
N ASP A 570 -20.28 12.83 9.64
CA ASP A 570 -21.07 12.55 10.84
C ASP A 570 -22.47 12.00 10.48
N LEU A 571 -23.28 11.68 11.50
CA LEU A 571 -24.62 11.14 11.30
C LEU A 571 -25.62 12.15 10.71
N ALA A 572 -25.24 13.42 10.55
CA ALA A 572 -25.99 14.45 9.83
C ALA A 572 -25.47 14.66 8.38
N GLY A 573 -24.48 13.87 7.94
CA GLY A 573 -23.88 13.97 6.61
C GLY A 573 -22.89 15.14 6.46
N ALA A 574 -22.48 15.78 7.56
CA ALA A 574 -21.49 16.84 7.51
C ALA A 574 -20.07 16.27 7.63
N ARG A 575 -19.11 16.84 6.89
CA ARG A 575 -17.69 16.48 7.05
C ARG A 575 -17.23 16.79 8.46
N PHE A 576 -16.59 15.82 9.11
CA PHE A 576 -16.11 15.98 10.48
C PHE A 576 -14.82 15.19 10.72
N ARG A 577 -14.17 15.45 11.85
CA ARG A 577 -13.08 14.61 12.34
C ARG A 577 -13.62 13.63 13.37
N ALA A 578 -13.73 12.36 12.98
CA ALA A 578 -14.23 11.32 13.85
C ALA A 578 -13.43 11.23 15.18
N PRO A 579 -14.09 11.17 16.34
CA PRO A 579 -13.41 10.95 17.62
C PRO A 579 -12.92 9.50 17.73
N GLN A 580 -11.89 9.26 18.54
CA GLN A 580 -11.36 7.90 18.77
C GLN A 580 -12.38 6.92 19.38
N LYS A 581 -13.33 7.44 20.16
CA LYS A 581 -14.39 6.69 20.84
C LYS A 581 -15.71 7.44 20.71
N THR A 582 -16.82 6.71 20.62
CA THR A 582 -18.16 7.29 20.75
C THR A 582 -18.36 7.86 22.16
N LYS A 583 -19.32 8.77 22.31
CA LYS A 583 -19.66 9.34 23.61
C LYS A 583 -20.38 8.33 24.49
N SER A 584 -21.13 7.40 23.90
CA SER A 584 -21.72 6.25 24.61
C SER A 584 -20.64 5.40 25.28
N ALA A 585 -19.56 5.05 24.56
CA ALA A 585 -18.41 4.35 25.13
C ALA A 585 -17.70 5.14 26.26
N LYS A 586 -17.63 6.48 26.17
CA LYS A 586 -17.08 7.33 27.24
C LYS A 586 -17.93 7.30 28.51
N LYS A 587 -19.27 7.28 28.38
CA LYS A 587 -20.18 7.20 29.53
C LYS A 587 -20.11 5.84 30.23
N ALA A 588 -19.97 4.74 29.47
CA ALA A 588 -19.84 3.39 30.03
C ALA A 588 -18.56 3.22 30.87
N ALA A 589 -17.43 3.77 30.41
CA ALA A 589 -16.16 3.73 31.14
C ALA A 589 -16.18 4.52 32.47
N ALA A 590 -17.08 5.51 32.61
CA ALA A 590 -17.19 6.34 33.81
C ALA A 590 -18.05 5.72 34.93
N LYS A 591 -18.74 4.58 34.69
CA LYS A 591 -19.68 3.95 35.64
C LYS A 591 -19.15 2.70 36.37
N LEU A 592 -17.91 2.27 36.11
CA LEU A 592 -17.32 1.10 36.78
C LEU A 592 -16.55 1.54 38.06
N PRO A 593 -16.69 0.84 39.21
CA PRO A 593 -15.89 1.11 40.40
C PRO A 593 -14.40 0.83 40.12
N GLN A 594 -13.55 1.79 40.49
CA GLN A 594 -12.10 1.70 40.35
C GLN A 594 -11.54 0.51 41.13
N GLN A 595 -11.02 -0.50 40.42
CA GLN A 595 -10.02 -1.43 40.95
C GLN A 595 -8.68 -1.16 40.25
N ASN A 596 -7.67 -0.98 41.10
CA ASN A 596 -6.32 -0.52 40.79
C ASN A 596 -5.61 -1.38 39.73
N ALA A 597 -5.08 -0.71 38.71
CA ALA A 597 -3.96 -1.20 37.91
C ALA A 597 -2.78 -0.23 38.09
N SER A 598 -1.72 -0.73 38.71
CA SER A 598 -0.44 -0.05 38.93
C SER A 598 0.31 0.16 37.61
N ASN A 599 0.93 1.34 37.52
CA ASN A 599 1.70 1.90 36.41
C ASN A 599 2.69 0.96 35.72
N GLY A 600 2.79 1.12 34.39
CA GLY A 600 3.90 0.70 33.56
C GLY A 600 3.95 1.58 32.30
N ASP A 601 4.82 2.59 32.33
CA ASP A 601 4.95 3.68 31.37
C ASP A 601 5.08 3.23 29.90
N ARG A 602 4.21 3.76 29.03
CA ARG A 602 4.28 3.63 27.58
C ARG A 602 3.88 4.94 26.93
N ALA A 603 4.84 5.59 26.30
CA ALA A 603 4.63 6.82 25.57
C ALA A 603 4.60 6.54 24.05
N GLU A 604 4.92 7.55 23.25
CA GLU A 604 4.14 7.78 22.04
C GLU A 604 4.92 8.14 20.75
N GLY A 605 5.47 7.26 19.89
CA GLY A 605 4.77 6.78 18.69
C GLY A 605 5.36 6.84 17.25
N MET A 606 4.44 6.89 16.26
CA MET A 606 4.55 7.13 14.79
C MET A 606 3.07 7.26 14.29
N SER A 607 2.67 7.88 13.16
CA SER A 607 3.22 7.99 11.79
C SER A 607 3.20 6.68 10.94
N LYS A 608 3.13 6.82 9.59
CA LYS A 608 3.03 5.73 8.60
C LYS A 608 3.15 6.24 7.14
N PRO A 609 3.74 5.48 6.19
CA PRO A 609 3.49 5.58 4.75
C PRO A 609 2.43 4.55 4.27
N GLY A 610 2.28 4.39 2.93
CA GLY A 610 1.36 3.47 2.26
C GLY A 610 1.83 2.00 2.11
N GLN A 611 1.26 1.27 1.16
CA GLN A 611 1.40 -0.19 0.91
C GLN A 611 1.49 -0.44 -0.62
N ALA A 612 2.27 -1.39 -1.16
CA ALA A 612 2.32 -2.78 -0.75
C ALA A 612 3.72 -3.44 -0.85
N ALA A 613 4.49 -3.29 0.23
CA ALA A 613 5.27 -4.39 0.81
C ALA A 613 4.74 -4.56 2.25
N GLU A 614 4.85 -5.73 2.87
CA GLU A 614 4.28 -6.00 4.19
C GLU A 614 4.70 -4.96 5.25
N THR A 615 3.86 -3.94 5.48
CA THR A 615 4.22 -2.73 6.22
C THR A 615 4.34 -2.97 7.71
N GLY A 616 5.56 -2.99 8.18
CA GLY A 616 5.94 -2.51 9.50
C GLY A 616 6.76 -1.23 9.34
N SER A 617 7.23 -0.69 10.46
CA SER A 617 8.25 0.36 10.43
C SER A 617 9.05 0.32 11.73
N LEU A 618 10.16 1.05 11.77
CA LEU A 618 11.00 1.20 12.95
C LEU A 618 10.21 1.62 14.19
N ALA A 619 10.72 1.25 15.36
CA ALA A 619 10.03 1.44 16.63
C ALA A 619 9.69 2.90 16.93
N ARG A 620 8.72 3.02 17.84
CA ARG A 620 7.76 4.11 17.88
C ARG A 620 8.08 5.11 19.00
N THR A 621 9.08 5.94 18.75
CA THR A 621 9.72 6.88 19.70
C THR A 621 8.82 8.05 20.12
N ASP A 622 9.01 8.51 21.36
CA ASP A 622 7.90 8.75 22.27
C ASP A 622 7.21 10.14 22.23
N ALA A 623 7.43 10.85 21.13
CA ALA A 623 6.72 12.09 20.75
C ALA A 623 5.79 11.95 19.51
N GLN A 624 5.97 10.93 18.66
CA GLN A 624 5.27 10.70 17.39
C GLN A 624 3.88 9.97 17.34
N LYS A 625 3.14 9.54 18.39
CA LYS A 625 1.75 8.94 18.25
C LYS A 625 0.65 10.00 18.42
N LYS A 626 1.00 11.19 18.89
CA LYS A 626 0.10 12.17 19.58
C LYS A 626 -1.03 12.77 18.73
N MET A 627 -1.17 12.32 17.48
CA MET A 627 -2.48 12.17 16.83
C MET A 627 -2.56 10.80 16.12
N PRO A 628 -3.54 9.92 16.43
CA PRO A 628 -3.99 8.90 15.47
C PRO A 628 -4.40 9.57 14.15
N SER A 629 -4.24 8.88 13.02
CA SER A 629 -4.65 9.42 11.73
C SER A 629 -6.17 9.60 11.67
N ALA A 630 -6.66 10.59 10.90
CA ALA A 630 -8.09 10.81 10.73
C ALA A 630 -8.82 9.56 10.18
N TYR A 631 -8.13 8.78 9.34
CA TYR A 631 -8.65 7.50 8.84
C TYR A 631 -8.77 6.45 9.95
N SER A 632 -7.75 6.32 10.79
CA SER A 632 -7.78 5.41 11.93
C SER A 632 -8.87 5.77 12.92
N THR A 633 -9.10 7.06 13.19
CA THR A 633 -10.18 7.48 14.09
C THR A 633 -11.56 7.26 13.49
N LEU A 634 -11.74 7.40 12.18
CA LEU A 634 -12.98 7.03 11.50
C LEU A 634 -13.29 5.54 11.63
N CYS A 635 -12.30 4.67 11.41
CA CYS A 635 -12.48 3.23 11.55
C CYS A 635 -12.85 2.84 12.99
N SER A 636 -12.16 3.43 13.97
CA SER A 636 -12.52 3.25 15.39
C SER A 636 -13.94 3.76 15.67
N TYR A 637 -14.33 4.92 15.16
CA TYR A 637 -15.66 5.48 15.37
C TYR A 637 -16.77 4.55 14.86
N VAL A 638 -16.67 4.05 13.62
CA VAL A 638 -17.63 3.10 13.04
C VAL A 638 -17.69 1.79 13.83
N THR A 639 -16.55 1.31 14.32
CA THR A 639 -16.47 0.12 15.18
C THR A 639 -17.20 0.33 16.50
N ASN A 640 -16.96 1.45 17.18
CA ASN A 640 -17.66 1.78 18.41
C ASN A 640 -19.18 1.95 18.19
N LEU A 641 -19.61 2.53 17.06
CA LEU A 641 -21.04 2.59 16.71
C LEU A 641 -21.66 1.20 16.56
N ALA A 642 -20.92 0.25 15.98
CA ALA A 642 -21.36 -1.15 15.89
C ALA A 642 -21.47 -1.81 17.28
N GLU A 643 -20.51 -1.56 18.17
CA GLU A 643 -20.55 -2.02 19.57
C GLU A 643 -21.70 -1.40 20.36
N ASP A 644 -21.98 -0.11 20.18
CA ASP A 644 -23.06 0.62 20.86
C ASP A 644 -24.46 0.02 20.53
N VAL A 645 -24.60 -0.56 19.34
CA VAL A 645 -25.83 -1.29 18.94
C VAL A 645 -25.74 -2.81 19.17
N GLY A 646 -24.65 -3.30 19.77
CA GLY A 646 -24.51 -4.66 20.29
C GLY A 646 -23.84 -5.67 19.35
N PHE A 647 -23.27 -5.24 18.22
CA PHE A 647 -22.43 -6.14 17.41
C PHE A 647 -21.10 -6.43 18.12
N ARG A 648 -20.49 -7.56 17.77
CA ARG A 648 -19.07 -7.83 17.99
C ARG A 648 -18.33 -7.57 16.67
N PRO A 649 -17.91 -6.32 16.40
CA PRO A 649 -17.32 -6.01 15.11
C PRO A 649 -15.95 -6.67 14.94
N GLU A 650 -15.74 -7.26 13.78
CA GLU A 650 -14.43 -7.73 13.33
C GLU A 650 -13.82 -6.71 12.38
N GLN A 651 -12.48 -6.66 12.33
CA GLN A 651 -11.75 -5.79 11.42
C GLN A 651 -10.72 -6.58 10.63
N ASP A 652 -10.56 -6.24 9.35
CA ASP A 652 -9.46 -6.71 8.52
C ASP A 652 -8.91 -5.57 7.66
N THR A 653 -7.71 -5.75 7.12
CA THR A 653 -7.16 -4.89 6.08
C THR A 653 -7.23 -5.62 4.73
N LEU A 654 -8.06 -5.11 3.84
CA LEU A 654 -8.30 -5.65 2.51
C LEU A 654 -7.07 -5.51 1.61
N ARG A 655 -6.85 -6.53 0.77
CA ARG A 655 -5.78 -6.56 -0.24
C ARG A 655 -6.23 -5.92 -1.56
N ILE A 656 -6.56 -4.63 -1.48
CA ILE A 656 -7.03 -3.79 -2.59
C ILE A 656 -6.04 -2.62 -2.84
N PRO A 657 -5.99 -2.01 -4.03
CA PRO A 657 -5.06 -0.92 -4.37
C PRO A 657 -5.47 0.46 -3.77
N SER A 658 -5.99 0.45 -2.54
CA SER A 658 -6.50 1.62 -1.83
C SER A 658 -5.68 1.90 -0.56
N THR A 659 -5.44 3.17 -0.27
CA THR A 659 -4.91 3.59 1.04
C THR A 659 -5.97 3.55 2.14
N ARG A 660 -7.25 3.39 1.75
CA ARG A 660 -8.40 3.26 2.64
C ARG A 660 -8.95 1.83 2.55
N ASN A 661 -8.18 0.88 3.07
CA ASN A 661 -8.42 -0.56 2.89
C ASN A 661 -8.85 -1.29 4.17
N ALA A 662 -9.15 -0.61 5.26
CA ALA A 662 -9.77 -1.25 6.42
C ALA A 662 -11.23 -1.59 6.13
N CYS A 663 -11.66 -2.79 6.53
CA CYS A 663 -13.07 -3.16 6.57
C CYS A 663 -13.51 -3.47 8.00
N ILE A 664 -14.77 -3.20 8.28
CA ILE A 664 -15.43 -3.47 9.57
C ILE A 664 -16.64 -4.34 9.28
N ILE A 665 -16.74 -5.49 9.93
CA ILE A 665 -17.81 -6.47 9.69
C ILE A 665 -18.59 -6.67 10.97
N GLY A 666 -19.91 -6.57 10.88
CA GLY A 666 -20.82 -6.99 11.94
C GLY A 666 -21.64 -8.17 11.46
N ARG A 667 -21.18 -9.39 11.78
CA ARG A 667 -21.92 -10.64 11.50
C ARG A 667 -22.38 -11.37 12.78
N GLU A 668 -21.81 -11.02 13.92
CA GLU A 668 -22.19 -11.56 15.23
C GLU A 668 -22.85 -10.49 16.09
N ARG A 669 -24.07 -10.79 16.56
CA ARG A 669 -24.77 -10.01 17.57
C ARG A 669 -25.60 -10.97 18.43
N PRO A 670 -25.59 -10.83 19.77
CA PRO A 670 -26.44 -11.63 20.64
C PRO A 670 -27.92 -11.51 20.24
N THR A 671 -28.64 -12.63 20.23
CA THR A 671 -30.07 -12.62 19.91
C THR A 671 -30.80 -11.78 20.95
N SER A 672 -31.43 -10.69 20.50
CA SER A 672 -32.26 -9.83 21.35
C SER A 672 -33.71 -9.91 20.91
N SER A 673 -34.63 -9.91 21.87
CA SER A 673 -36.07 -9.82 21.64
C SER A 673 -36.54 -8.37 21.45
N GLU A 674 -35.65 -7.47 21.02
CA GLU A 674 -35.94 -6.04 20.83
C GLU A 674 -36.93 -5.87 19.67
N SER A 675 -38.07 -5.22 19.95
CA SER A 675 -39.04 -4.76 18.96
C SER A 675 -38.44 -3.68 18.05
N ASP A 676 -39.03 -3.47 16.87
CA ASP A 676 -38.52 -2.47 15.92
C ASP A 676 -38.64 -1.04 16.46
N ASP A 677 -39.62 -0.77 17.34
CA ASP A 677 -39.74 0.49 18.07
C ASP A 677 -38.59 0.70 19.08
N GLU A 678 -38.23 -0.35 19.83
CA GLU A 678 -37.10 -0.30 20.76
C GLU A 678 -35.78 -0.07 20.02
N LYS A 679 -35.60 -0.73 18.87
CA LYS A 679 -34.42 -0.50 18.03
C LYS A 679 -34.37 0.93 17.53
N SER A 680 -35.48 1.46 17.05
CA SER A 680 -35.58 2.83 16.54
C SER A 680 -35.27 3.85 17.65
N ARG A 681 -35.82 3.67 18.85
CA ARG A 681 -35.50 4.50 20.02
C ARG A 681 -34.01 4.49 20.37
N LYS A 682 -33.39 3.31 20.41
CA LYS A 682 -31.95 3.17 20.69
C LYS A 682 -31.09 3.89 19.66
N VAL A 683 -31.44 3.77 18.36
CA VAL A 683 -30.73 4.48 17.30
C VAL A 683 -30.90 5.99 17.43
N THR A 684 -32.11 6.49 17.74
CA THR A 684 -32.34 7.91 18.05
C THR A 684 -31.43 8.39 19.17
N GLU A 685 -31.38 7.68 20.30
CA GLU A 685 -30.56 8.04 21.46
C GLU A 685 -29.06 8.12 21.11
N ILE A 686 -28.56 7.19 20.29
CA ILE A 686 -27.17 7.20 19.82
C ILE A 686 -26.92 8.43 18.95
N VAL A 687 -27.77 8.70 17.95
CA VAL A 687 -27.63 9.85 17.04
C VAL A 687 -27.64 11.17 17.82
N GLU A 688 -28.61 11.34 18.73
CA GLU A 688 -28.72 12.56 19.55
C GLU A 688 -27.54 12.71 20.52
N SER A 689 -27.04 11.62 21.11
CA SER A 689 -25.84 11.63 21.96
C SER A 689 -24.60 12.05 21.17
N GLU A 690 -24.37 11.42 20.02
CA GLU A 690 -23.20 11.67 19.18
C GLU A 690 -23.18 13.08 18.59
N LEU A 691 -24.34 13.65 18.26
CA LEU A 691 -24.42 15.01 17.68
C LEU A 691 -24.75 16.11 18.69
N LYS A 692 -25.23 15.79 19.90
CA LYS A 692 -25.75 16.75 20.89
C LYS A 692 -26.86 17.65 20.33
N ARG A 693 -27.68 17.11 19.44
CA ARG A 693 -28.77 17.79 18.74
C ARG A 693 -29.96 16.84 18.72
N SER A 694 -31.18 17.37 18.76
CA SER A 694 -32.38 16.54 18.66
C SER A 694 -32.49 15.91 17.28
N ILE A 695 -33.17 14.77 17.19
CA ILE A 695 -33.29 14.01 15.96
C ILE A 695 -33.97 14.79 14.83
N SER A 696 -34.96 15.64 15.15
CA SER A 696 -35.61 16.51 14.17
C SER A 696 -34.65 17.52 13.55
N VAL A 697 -33.69 18.03 14.32
CA VAL A 697 -32.67 18.97 13.82
C VAL A 697 -31.65 18.24 12.94
N VAL A 698 -31.24 17.03 13.34
CA VAL A 698 -30.34 16.18 12.52
C VAL A 698 -31.01 15.78 11.20
N ALA A 699 -32.30 15.43 11.26
CA ALA A 699 -33.09 15.08 10.11
C ALA A 699 -33.24 16.24 9.11
N ALA A 700 -33.51 17.45 9.59
CA ALA A 700 -33.58 18.65 8.75
C ALA A 700 -32.27 18.89 7.98
N ASP A 701 -31.12 18.81 8.67
CA ASP A 701 -29.80 18.96 8.04
C ASP A 701 -29.53 17.87 6.99
N TRP A 702 -29.86 16.61 7.31
CA TRP A 702 -29.66 15.49 6.38
C TRP A 702 -30.51 15.66 5.12
N ILE A 703 -31.78 16.03 5.28
CA ILE A 703 -32.72 16.23 4.17
C ILE A 703 -32.27 17.40 3.31
N GLU A 704 -31.85 18.51 3.90
CA GLU A 704 -31.31 19.64 3.14
C GLU A 704 -30.12 19.22 2.25
N ARG A 705 -29.24 18.35 2.77
CA ARG A 705 -28.11 17.78 2.02
C ARG A 705 -28.57 16.82 0.94
N ALA A 706 -29.52 15.93 1.24
CA ALA A 706 -30.10 15.01 0.28
C ALA A 706 -30.76 15.75 -0.90
N GLU A 707 -31.49 16.83 -0.63
CA GLU A 707 -32.09 17.69 -1.65
C GLU A 707 -31.04 18.42 -2.49
N LYS A 708 -29.92 18.85 -1.89
CA LYS A 708 -28.78 19.42 -2.63
C LYS A 708 -28.15 18.40 -3.58
N LEU A 709 -28.12 17.12 -3.20
CA LEU A 709 -27.61 16.05 -4.09
C LEU A 709 -28.54 15.77 -5.28
N LEU A 710 -29.84 15.99 -5.14
CA LEU A 710 -30.82 15.88 -6.24
C LEU A 710 -30.75 17.05 -7.22
N LYS A 711 -30.34 18.24 -6.76
CA LYS A 711 -30.13 19.42 -7.61
C LYS A 711 -28.87 19.18 -8.46
N LYS A 712 -28.99 19.26 -9.79
CA LYS A 712 -27.91 19.01 -10.77
C LYS A 712 -26.58 19.66 -10.35
N PRO A 713 -25.43 19.00 -10.50
CA PRO A 713 -24.15 19.67 -10.35
C PRO A 713 -23.97 20.69 -11.48
N SER A 714 -23.74 21.96 -11.13
CA SER A 714 -22.96 22.84 -11.97
C SER A 714 -21.56 22.23 -12.10
N SER A 715 -21.24 21.72 -13.28
CA SER A 715 -19.90 21.32 -13.75
C SER A 715 -19.02 20.45 -12.84
N GLY A 716 -18.84 19.19 -13.26
CA GLY A 716 -17.57 18.46 -13.29
C GLY A 716 -16.70 18.38 -12.03
N HIS A 717 -16.64 17.17 -11.45
CA HIS A 717 -15.36 16.60 -11.02
C HIS A 717 -14.97 15.51 -12.00
#